data_AF-A0A2H5TYJ2-F1
#
_entry.id   AF-A0A2H5TYJ2-F1
#
_cell.length_a   1.000
_cell.length_b   1.000
_cell.length_c   1.000
_cell.angle_alpha   90.00
_cell.angle_beta   90.00
_cell.angle_gamma   90.00
#
_symmetry.space_group_name_H-M   'P 1'
#
loop_
_entity.id
_entity.type
_entity.pdbx_description
1 polymer ?
#
loop_
_entity_poly.entity_id
_entity_poly.type
_entity_poly.pdbx_seq_one_letter_code
_entity_poly.pdbx_strand_id
1 'polypeptide(L)'
;MSENIKMHDTENKNEWINWIEETIDKNQLKYYKYDEFNNFQEIGTGGFGKVYRANWKNLDKYFALKSFFNLNNLTVKEIVRELRIQREVDFHDNIIRCHGITKFESENHINNNYMLVMEYADSGSLRSYLKKNFSKLTWDDKYLMAYQLASAVSCLHNEGIVHRDLHSGNILVHQNTIKLADFGLSRRIGASSNFQSKVFGLVPYVDPKSFSRKRNNNNQTQIYSLNEKSDIYSIGVLLWELSSGRPPFDAEDGQYDVSLILDISQGHRETIVPETPEEYVTIYTKCWDGEPDNRPTIYQVVDWLKALITKTDIITENPQLSNEQEINEAPPLSTNNSESQGELSQLIQNFDKMDTKEFDPIVMSSKQENIPTQKDFNIIADEIIDLVFKLLNKGVGEELLKEQVIEYFNNHNTNSQEIYNWLSNNQNNSNSIFLLGYFNFYGIETSRNYEKAFNLFINASEKNNISAQSFVGICYQYGYGTTKNDELAFKYFEKVANKNFTYGKFQIGYYYMKGVGIEKDLIKGIYWYEKAANNGNMIAIHDLGLCYLNGEGVIKDHNKAFELVKQSVEGGNSSGMTTLGYCYFNGFGTKIDKQKAFKLYQKSANLGDMIAQSNLALMYESGNGITKDIDKAIYWYEKSAKQGYQKAQKKYFEILSLKS
;
A
#
# COMPACT_ATOMS: atom_id res chain seq x y z
N MET A 1 -7.01 26.28 -57.42
CA MET A 1 -6.53 24.89 -57.26
C MET A 1 -5.30 24.91 -56.37
N SER A 2 -5.07 23.82 -55.62
CA SER A 2 -4.14 23.61 -54.49
C SER A 2 -4.70 24.06 -53.13
N GLU A 3 -5.51 23.21 -52.48
CA GLU A 3 -5.14 22.06 -51.63
C GLU A 3 -4.83 22.47 -50.18
N ASN A 4 -5.88 22.42 -49.36
CA ASN A 4 -5.78 22.37 -47.90
C ASN A 4 -5.26 20.99 -47.50
N ILE A 5 -4.00 20.93 -47.09
CA ILE A 5 -3.43 19.76 -46.41
C ILE A 5 -4.05 19.70 -45.01
N LYS A 6 -4.96 18.74 -44.82
CA LYS A 6 -5.33 18.24 -43.49
C LYS A 6 -4.08 17.62 -42.87
N MET A 7 -3.54 18.25 -41.82
CA MET A 7 -2.60 17.56 -40.94
C MET A 7 -3.35 16.43 -40.24
N HIS A 8 -2.88 15.22 -40.44
CA HIS A 8 -3.27 14.03 -39.71
C HIS A 8 -2.87 14.20 -38.24
N ASP A 9 -3.86 14.30 -37.35
CA ASP A 9 -3.73 13.85 -35.96
C ASP A 9 -3.69 12.32 -35.99
N THR A 10 -2.52 11.72 -35.77
CA THR A 10 -2.42 10.32 -35.37
C THR A 10 -2.02 10.26 -33.91
N GLU A 11 -3.02 9.86 -33.12
CA GLU A 11 -3.05 9.62 -31.69
C GLU A 11 -1.88 8.75 -31.22
N ASN A 12 -1.21 9.20 -30.16
CA ASN A 12 -0.27 8.41 -29.39
C ASN A 12 -1.06 7.43 -28.48
N LYS A 13 -1.64 6.37 -29.04
CA LYS A 13 -2.36 5.34 -28.26
C LYS A 13 -1.37 4.47 -27.48
N ASN A 14 -1.68 4.26 -26.19
CA ASN A 14 -0.95 3.39 -25.27
C ASN A 14 -0.81 1.96 -25.83
N GLU A 15 0.42 1.44 -25.88
CA GLU A 15 0.76 0.11 -26.39
C GLU A 15 -0.09 -1.03 -25.79
N TRP A 16 -0.45 -0.94 -24.51
CA TRP A 16 -1.28 -1.95 -23.86
C TRP A 16 -2.74 -1.96 -24.35
N ILE A 17 -3.27 -0.78 -24.71
CA ILE A 17 -4.59 -0.67 -25.33
C ILE A 17 -4.55 -1.28 -26.73
N ASN A 18 -3.51 -0.98 -27.51
CA ASN A 18 -3.33 -1.58 -28.83
C ASN A 18 -3.25 -3.11 -28.73
N TRP A 19 -2.57 -3.66 -27.71
CA TRP A 19 -2.54 -5.10 -27.48
C TRP A 19 -3.95 -5.68 -27.27
N ILE A 20 -4.80 -5.05 -26.45
CA ILE A 20 -6.17 -5.52 -26.21
C ILE A 20 -6.98 -5.49 -27.51
N GLU A 21 -6.98 -4.35 -28.21
CA GLU A 21 -7.73 -4.16 -29.45
C GLU A 21 -7.26 -5.12 -30.55
N GLU A 22 -5.95 -5.29 -30.75
CA GLU A 22 -5.42 -6.27 -31.70
C GLU A 22 -5.81 -7.70 -31.34
N THR A 23 -5.84 -8.04 -30.06
CA THR A 23 -6.21 -9.40 -29.60
C THR A 23 -7.71 -9.65 -29.83
N ILE A 24 -8.54 -8.61 -29.73
CA ILE A 24 -9.96 -8.66 -30.11
C ILE A 24 -10.09 -8.84 -31.63
N ASP A 25 -9.41 -8.00 -32.42
CA ASP A 25 -9.46 -8.04 -33.89
C ASP A 25 -8.98 -9.37 -34.47
N LYS A 26 -7.96 -9.98 -33.85
CA LYS A 26 -7.45 -11.31 -34.20
C LYS A 26 -8.34 -12.46 -33.71
N ASN A 27 -9.51 -12.17 -33.09
CA ASN A 27 -10.42 -13.14 -32.48
C ASN A 27 -9.77 -14.03 -31.40
N GLN A 28 -8.71 -13.55 -30.77
CA GLN A 28 -8.00 -14.26 -29.69
C GLN A 28 -8.54 -13.89 -28.30
N LEU A 29 -9.27 -12.77 -28.19
CA LEU A 29 -9.99 -12.35 -26.99
C LEU A 29 -11.42 -12.00 -27.38
N LYS A 30 -12.39 -12.71 -26.79
CA LYS A 30 -13.80 -12.47 -27.11
C LYS A 30 -14.25 -11.11 -26.58
N TYR A 31 -14.76 -10.26 -27.46
CA TYR A 31 -15.43 -9.02 -27.10
C TYR A 31 -16.92 -9.24 -26.88
N TYR A 32 -17.42 -8.79 -25.74
CA TYR A 32 -18.84 -8.76 -25.41
C TYR A 32 -19.34 -7.33 -25.52
N LYS A 33 -20.45 -7.11 -26.22
CA LYS A 33 -21.08 -5.79 -26.28
C LYS A 33 -21.69 -5.46 -24.92
N TYR A 34 -21.32 -4.32 -24.35
CA TYR A 34 -21.77 -3.93 -23.01
C TYR A 34 -23.30 -3.86 -22.89
N ASP A 35 -23.98 -3.28 -23.89
CA ASP A 35 -25.44 -3.11 -23.87
C ASP A 35 -26.23 -4.43 -23.96
N GLU A 36 -25.55 -5.55 -24.24
CA GLU A 36 -26.16 -6.87 -24.15
C GLU A 36 -26.22 -7.36 -22.70
N PHE A 37 -25.54 -6.73 -21.75
CA PHE A 37 -25.64 -7.07 -20.34
C PHE A 37 -26.81 -6.33 -19.67
N ASN A 38 -27.50 -7.02 -18.76
CA ASN A 38 -28.58 -6.46 -17.97
C ASN A 38 -28.58 -7.04 -16.54
N ASN A 39 -29.46 -6.53 -15.67
CA ASN A 39 -29.63 -7.00 -14.29
C ASN A 39 -28.34 -6.94 -13.44
N PHE A 40 -27.65 -5.79 -13.52
CA PHE A 40 -26.42 -5.53 -12.79
C PHE A 40 -26.66 -5.53 -11.27
N GLN A 41 -25.90 -6.35 -10.55
CA GLN A 41 -25.83 -6.33 -9.09
C GLN A 41 -24.37 -6.32 -8.66
N GLU A 42 -23.95 -5.33 -7.88
CA GLU A 42 -22.62 -5.33 -7.27
C GLU A 42 -22.51 -6.52 -6.29
N ILE A 43 -21.52 -7.38 -6.49
CA ILE A 43 -21.28 -8.59 -5.69
C ILE A 43 -19.95 -8.59 -4.95
N GLY A 44 -19.07 -7.63 -5.25
CA GLY A 44 -17.80 -7.47 -4.55
C GLY A 44 -17.11 -6.17 -4.93
N THR A 45 -16.32 -5.64 -4.00
CA THR A 45 -15.47 -4.48 -4.23
C THR A 45 -14.06 -4.81 -3.74
N GLY A 46 -13.10 -4.77 -4.66
CA GLY A 46 -11.68 -5.03 -4.41
C GLY A 46 -10.85 -3.74 -4.41
N GLY A 47 -9.52 -3.86 -4.38
CA GLY A 47 -8.63 -2.68 -4.42
C GLY A 47 -8.46 -2.08 -5.81
N PHE A 48 -8.71 -2.89 -6.83
CA PHE A 48 -8.50 -2.53 -8.22
C PHE A 48 -9.80 -2.20 -8.94
N GLY A 49 -10.97 -2.46 -8.33
CA GLY A 49 -12.28 -2.17 -8.92
C GLY A 49 -13.42 -2.92 -8.27
N LYS A 50 -14.58 -2.90 -8.93
CA LYS A 50 -15.81 -3.56 -8.49
C LYS A 50 -16.15 -4.76 -9.36
N VAL A 51 -16.81 -5.76 -8.78
CA VAL A 51 -17.33 -6.93 -9.49
C VAL A 51 -18.85 -6.89 -9.47
N TYR A 52 -19.45 -7.01 -10.65
CA TYR A 52 -20.89 -7.03 -10.85
C TYR A 52 -21.34 -8.38 -11.37
N ARG A 53 -22.43 -8.93 -10.82
CA ARG A 53 -23.19 -9.98 -11.50
C ARG A 53 -24.06 -9.32 -12.56
N ALA A 54 -24.05 -9.85 -13.79
CA ALA A 54 -24.95 -9.43 -14.85
C ALA A 54 -25.42 -10.63 -15.68
N ASN A 55 -26.62 -10.53 -16.26
CA ASN A 55 -27.08 -11.45 -17.30
C ASN A 55 -26.53 -10.98 -18.64
N TRP A 56 -26.10 -11.90 -19.48
CA TRP A 56 -25.79 -11.57 -20.88
C TRP A 56 -26.97 -11.98 -21.76
N LYS A 57 -27.57 -11.01 -22.47
CA LYS A 57 -28.81 -11.15 -23.24
C LYS A 57 -29.98 -11.61 -22.35
N ASN A 58 -31.04 -12.11 -22.96
CA ASN A 58 -32.15 -12.78 -22.28
C ASN A 58 -31.81 -14.26 -21.96
N LEU A 59 -30.54 -14.56 -21.68
CA LEU A 59 -30.13 -15.90 -21.24
C LEU A 59 -30.25 -15.98 -19.73
N ASP A 60 -30.62 -17.16 -19.23
CA ASP A 60 -30.61 -17.50 -17.79
C ASP A 60 -29.19 -17.74 -17.25
N LYS A 61 -28.16 -17.18 -17.90
CA LYS A 61 -26.76 -17.33 -17.52
C LYS A 61 -26.19 -16.01 -16.98
N TYR A 62 -25.64 -16.09 -15.77
CA TYR A 62 -24.95 -14.99 -15.12
C TYR A 62 -23.44 -14.98 -15.45
N PHE A 63 -22.89 -13.77 -15.52
CA PHE A 63 -21.47 -13.48 -15.64
C PHE A 63 -21.03 -12.55 -14.52
N ALA A 64 -19.77 -12.63 -14.13
CA ALA A 64 -19.11 -11.67 -13.26
C ALA A 64 -18.34 -10.66 -14.10
N LEU A 65 -18.69 -9.39 -14.01
CA LEU A 65 -18.02 -8.30 -14.70
C LEU A 65 -17.11 -7.56 -13.72
N LYS A 66 -15.80 -7.74 -13.86
CA LYS A 66 -14.79 -7.04 -13.05
C LYS A 66 -14.41 -5.74 -13.74
N SER A 67 -14.86 -4.63 -13.15
CA SER A 67 -14.44 -3.28 -13.48
C SER A 67 -13.11 -2.94 -12.83
N PHE A 68 -12.50 -1.85 -13.29
CA PHE A 68 -11.27 -1.33 -12.71
C PHE A 68 -11.42 0.15 -12.34
N PHE A 69 -10.91 0.55 -11.19
CA PHE A 69 -10.82 1.95 -10.78
C PHE A 69 -9.74 2.65 -11.62
N ASN A 70 -10.02 3.86 -12.09
CA ASN A 70 -9.07 4.74 -12.79
C ASN A 70 -8.26 4.02 -13.88
N LEU A 71 -8.87 3.81 -15.06
CA LEU A 71 -8.21 3.25 -16.24
C LEU A 71 -7.13 4.21 -16.78
N ASN A 72 -5.93 4.07 -16.22
CA ASN A 72 -4.70 4.68 -16.71
C ASN A 72 -3.82 3.60 -17.36
N ASN A 73 -2.66 3.99 -17.91
CA ASN A 73 -1.78 3.05 -18.59
C ASN A 73 -1.28 1.91 -17.70
N LEU A 74 -1.16 2.13 -16.38
CA LEU A 74 -0.79 1.08 -15.41
C LEU A 74 -1.92 0.08 -15.21
N THR A 75 -3.17 0.55 -15.05
CA THR A 75 -4.35 -0.30 -14.91
C THR A 75 -4.57 -1.16 -16.16
N VAL A 76 -4.44 -0.60 -17.36
CA VAL A 76 -4.52 -1.38 -18.62
C VAL A 76 -3.41 -2.42 -18.68
N LYS A 77 -2.20 -2.09 -18.24
CA LYS A 77 -1.10 -3.05 -18.15
C LYS A 77 -1.41 -4.21 -17.20
N GLU A 78 -2.04 -3.94 -16.05
CA GLU A 78 -2.50 -5.01 -15.14
C GLU A 78 -3.63 -5.86 -15.75
N ILE A 79 -4.57 -5.25 -16.48
CA ILE A 79 -5.61 -6.00 -17.22
C ILE A 79 -4.96 -6.96 -18.23
N VAL A 80 -4.01 -6.47 -19.03
CA VAL A 80 -3.28 -7.30 -20.01
C VAL A 80 -2.53 -8.43 -19.32
N ARG A 81 -1.93 -8.17 -18.15
CA ARG A 81 -1.24 -9.21 -17.37
C ARG A 81 -2.20 -10.27 -16.85
N GLU A 82 -3.32 -9.87 -16.25
CA GLU A 82 -4.35 -10.78 -15.76
C GLU A 82 -4.90 -11.65 -16.90
N LEU A 83 -5.18 -11.06 -18.07
CA LEU A 83 -5.59 -11.79 -19.27
C LEU A 83 -4.54 -12.79 -19.75
N ARG A 84 -3.25 -12.42 -19.72
CA ARG A 84 -2.16 -13.33 -20.12
C ARG A 84 -2.06 -14.53 -19.19
N ILE A 85 -2.10 -14.30 -17.88
CA ILE A 85 -2.07 -15.37 -16.88
C ILE A 85 -3.28 -16.27 -17.05
N GLN A 86 -4.48 -15.71 -17.16
CA GLN A 86 -5.71 -16.46 -17.36
C GLN A 86 -5.62 -17.41 -18.56
N ARG A 87 -5.08 -16.96 -19.70
CA ARG A 87 -4.90 -17.80 -20.89
C ARG A 87 -3.92 -18.96 -20.72
N GLU A 88 -3.04 -18.90 -19.74
CA GLU A 88 -2.10 -20.00 -19.45
C GLU A 88 -2.72 -21.05 -18.54
N VAL A 89 -3.79 -20.73 -17.82
CA VAL A 89 -4.30 -21.59 -16.73
C VAL A 89 -5.82 -21.85 -16.81
N ASP A 90 -6.53 -21.27 -17.80
CA ASP A 90 -7.98 -21.39 -17.97
C ASP A 90 -8.50 -22.81 -18.23
N PHE A 91 -7.59 -23.74 -18.54
CA PHE A 91 -7.87 -25.15 -18.71
C PHE A 91 -8.17 -25.86 -17.38
N HIS A 92 -7.73 -25.32 -16.24
CA HIS A 92 -7.93 -25.97 -14.94
C HIS A 92 -9.32 -25.65 -14.36
N ASP A 93 -10.11 -26.68 -14.05
CA ASP A 93 -11.51 -26.51 -13.64
C ASP A 93 -11.69 -25.73 -12.33
N ASN A 94 -10.69 -25.75 -11.44
CA ASN A 94 -10.72 -24.96 -10.19
C ASN A 94 -10.18 -23.53 -10.32
N ILE A 95 -10.13 -22.96 -11.53
CA ILE A 95 -9.80 -21.56 -11.77
C ILE A 95 -11.02 -20.84 -12.37
N ILE A 96 -11.30 -19.62 -11.92
CA ILE A 96 -12.35 -18.77 -12.53
C ILE A 96 -11.97 -18.45 -13.96
N ARG A 97 -12.79 -18.90 -14.91
CA ARG A 97 -12.56 -18.67 -16.33
C ARG A 97 -12.78 -17.20 -16.69
N CYS A 98 -11.83 -16.62 -17.42
CA CYS A 98 -12.03 -15.37 -18.13
C CYS A 98 -12.65 -15.66 -19.50
N HIS A 99 -13.89 -15.26 -19.72
CA HIS A 99 -14.59 -15.48 -20.98
C HIS A 99 -14.26 -14.44 -22.04
N GLY A 100 -13.78 -13.26 -21.64
CA GLY A 100 -13.46 -12.18 -22.56
C GLY A 100 -13.45 -10.82 -21.89
N ILE A 101 -13.67 -9.80 -22.71
CA ILE A 101 -13.65 -8.40 -22.28
C ILE A 101 -14.90 -7.67 -22.81
N THR A 102 -15.37 -6.69 -22.05
CA THR A 102 -16.40 -5.74 -22.50
C THR A 102 -15.88 -4.33 -22.30
N LYS A 103 -16.47 -3.38 -23.01
CA LYS A 103 -16.12 -1.97 -22.92
C LYS A 103 -17.40 -1.16 -22.76
N PHE A 104 -17.46 -0.34 -21.73
CA PHE A 104 -18.54 0.63 -21.54
C PHE A 104 -18.16 1.97 -22.20
N GLU A 105 -19.00 2.45 -23.12
CA GLU A 105 -18.86 3.78 -23.72
C GLU A 105 -19.78 4.77 -23.01
N SER A 106 -19.21 5.69 -22.24
CA SER A 106 -19.95 6.85 -21.75
C SER A 106 -20.02 7.93 -22.83
N GLU A 107 -21.15 8.61 -22.95
CA GLU A 107 -21.46 9.62 -24.00
C GLU A 107 -20.44 10.78 -24.10
N ASN A 108 -19.55 10.95 -23.11
CA ASN A 108 -18.45 11.91 -23.11
C ASN A 108 -17.10 11.20 -23.32
N HIS A 109 -16.80 10.80 -24.57
CA HIS A 109 -15.56 10.08 -24.97
C HIS A 109 -14.27 10.71 -24.43
N ILE A 110 -13.41 9.93 -23.76
CA ILE A 110 -11.93 9.79 -24.00
C ILE A 110 -11.39 8.41 -23.52
N ASN A 111 -11.95 7.76 -22.49
CA ASN A 111 -11.37 6.53 -21.93
C ASN A 111 -12.20 5.26 -22.18
N ASN A 112 -11.59 4.26 -22.83
CA ASN A 112 -12.15 2.92 -22.98
C ASN A 112 -12.28 2.26 -21.59
N ASN A 113 -13.50 2.13 -21.06
CA ASN A 113 -13.74 1.49 -19.77
C ASN A 113 -13.82 -0.04 -19.91
N TYR A 114 -12.67 -0.70 -20.03
CA TYR A 114 -12.60 -2.16 -20.12
C TYR A 114 -13.04 -2.82 -18.81
N MET A 115 -13.77 -3.92 -18.94
CA MET A 115 -14.11 -4.83 -17.85
C MET A 115 -13.84 -6.27 -18.28
N LEU A 116 -13.34 -7.09 -17.35
CA LEU A 116 -13.20 -8.53 -17.60
C LEU A 116 -14.55 -9.22 -17.44
N VAL A 117 -14.91 -10.04 -18.42
CA VAL A 117 -16.09 -10.90 -18.39
C VAL A 117 -15.65 -12.27 -17.88
N MET A 118 -16.08 -12.64 -16.67
CA MET A 118 -15.61 -13.82 -15.96
C MET A 118 -16.76 -14.77 -15.61
N GLU A 119 -16.40 -16.03 -15.35
CA GLU A 119 -17.30 -17.03 -14.76
C GLU A 119 -17.91 -16.50 -13.45
N TYR A 120 -19.22 -16.68 -13.29
CA TYR A 120 -19.93 -16.30 -12.08
C TYR A 120 -19.98 -17.46 -11.09
N ALA A 121 -19.35 -17.29 -9.92
CA ALA A 121 -19.45 -18.22 -8.81
C ALA A 121 -20.66 -17.90 -7.92
N ASP A 122 -21.66 -18.77 -7.95
CA ASP A 122 -22.96 -18.58 -7.30
C ASP A 122 -22.95 -18.60 -5.76
N SER A 123 -21.90 -19.12 -5.15
CA SER A 123 -21.82 -19.31 -3.69
C SER A 123 -20.90 -18.28 -3.00
N GLY A 124 -20.36 -17.32 -3.75
CA GLY A 124 -19.53 -16.22 -3.25
C GLY A 124 -18.12 -16.67 -2.83
N SER A 125 -17.47 -15.86 -1.98
CA SER A 125 -16.13 -16.18 -1.47
C SER A 125 -16.17 -17.33 -0.45
N LEU A 126 -15.06 -18.05 -0.33
CA LEU A 126 -14.89 -19.15 0.62
C LEU A 126 -15.22 -18.70 2.05
N ARG A 127 -14.78 -17.50 2.44
CA ARG A 127 -15.11 -16.94 3.77
C ARG A 127 -16.62 -16.80 3.99
N SER A 128 -17.32 -16.28 2.98
CA SER A 128 -18.79 -16.11 3.04
C SER A 128 -19.52 -17.45 3.00
N TYR A 129 -18.98 -18.40 2.25
CA TYR A 129 -19.52 -19.75 2.13
C TYR A 129 -19.41 -20.52 3.44
N LEU A 130 -18.22 -20.55 4.06
CA LEU A 130 -18.00 -21.21 5.34
C LEU A 130 -18.91 -20.62 6.43
N LYS A 131 -19.01 -19.29 6.53
CA LYS A 131 -19.91 -18.62 7.48
C LYS A 131 -21.37 -19.10 7.38
N LYS A 132 -21.84 -19.50 6.20
CA LYS A 132 -23.23 -19.92 5.96
C LYS A 132 -23.44 -21.44 5.99
N ASN A 133 -22.43 -22.21 5.55
CA ASN A 133 -22.60 -23.63 5.24
C ASN A 133 -21.69 -24.54 6.05
N PHE A 134 -20.82 -24.03 6.93
CA PHE A 134 -19.83 -24.84 7.64
C PHE A 134 -20.44 -26.02 8.42
N SER A 135 -21.59 -25.83 9.07
CA SER A 135 -22.30 -26.89 9.80
C SER A 135 -22.83 -28.03 8.92
N LYS A 136 -22.89 -27.83 7.59
CA LYS A 136 -23.32 -28.82 6.61
C LYS A 136 -22.14 -29.55 5.96
N LEU A 137 -20.91 -29.07 6.14
CA LEU A 137 -19.73 -29.65 5.50
C LEU A 137 -19.21 -30.82 6.31
N THR A 138 -19.16 -31.98 5.67
CA THR A 138 -18.47 -33.17 6.19
C THR A 138 -16.95 -33.00 6.05
N TRP A 139 -16.19 -33.92 6.63
CA TRP A 139 -14.75 -33.95 6.42
C TRP A 139 -14.37 -34.31 4.98
N ASP A 140 -15.16 -35.14 4.30
CA ASP A 140 -14.96 -35.46 2.87
C ASP A 140 -15.11 -34.21 2.00
N ASP A 141 -16.13 -33.39 2.27
CA ASP A 141 -16.30 -32.10 1.58
C ASP A 141 -15.08 -31.19 1.80
N LYS A 142 -14.60 -31.09 3.05
CA LYS A 142 -13.45 -30.26 3.41
C LYS A 142 -12.16 -30.75 2.75
N TYR A 143 -11.93 -32.06 2.70
CA TYR A 143 -10.79 -32.66 2.01
C TYR A 143 -10.84 -32.38 0.51
N LEU A 144 -12.00 -32.52 -0.11
CA LEU A 144 -12.18 -32.24 -1.52
C LEU A 144 -11.93 -30.76 -1.83
N MET A 145 -12.46 -29.84 -1.02
CA MET A 145 -12.22 -28.40 -1.18
C MET A 145 -10.74 -28.05 -1.00
N ALA A 146 -10.08 -28.62 0.03
CA ALA A 146 -8.65 -28.46 0.25
C ALA A 146 -7.82 -28.94 -0.95
N TYR A 147 -8.16 -30.13 -1.47
CA TYR A 147 -7.52 -30.72 -2.64
C TYR A 147 -7.68 -29.85 -3.88
N GLN A 148 -8.89 -29.38 -4.17
CA GLN A 148 -9.19 -28.52 -5.31
C GLN A 148 -8.40 -27.20 -5.25
N LEU A 149 -8.32 -26.59 -4.07
CA LEU A 149 -7.51 -25.40 -3.83
C LEU A 149 -6.02 -25.66 -4.10
N ALA A 150 -5.47 -26.74 -3.52
CA ALA A 150 -4.08 -27.11 -3.72
C ALA A 150 -3.78 -27.45 -5.18
N SER A 151 -4.71 -28.11 -5.88
CA SER A 151 -4.60 -28.43 -7.31
C SER A 151 -4.57 -27.16 -8.18
N ALA A 152 -5.43 -26.18 -7.89
CA ALA A 152 -5.44 -24.90 -8.60
C ALA A 152 -4.10 -24.16 -8.44
N VAL A 153 -3.55 -24.11 -7.23
CA VAL A 153 -2.24 -23.48 -6.99
C VAL A 153 -1.09 -24.30 -7.59
N SER A 154 -1.21 -25.63 -7.60
CA SER A 154 -0.25 -26.51 -8.28
C SER A 154 -0.19 -26.23 -9.78
N CYS A 155 -1.34 -25.99 -10.40
CA CYS A 155 -1.43 -25.56 -11.81
C CYS A 155 -0.68 -24.24 -12.04
N LEU A 156 -0.82 -23.25 -11.16
CA LEU A 156 -0.08 -21.99 -11.29
C LEU A 156 1.44 -22.21 -11.17
N HIS A 157 1.88 -22.96 -10.17
CA HIS A 157 3.31 -23.20 -9.92
C HIS A 157 3.95 -23.99 -11.06
N ASN A 158 3.21 -24.92 -11.68
CA ASN A 158 3.67 -25.65 -12.87
C ASN A 158 3.97 -24.72 -14.06
N GLU A 159 3.20 -23.65 -14.22
CA GLU A 159 3.43 -22.60 -15.24
C GLU A 159 4.43 -21.52 -14.77
N GLY A 160 5.06 -21.69 -13.60
CA GLY A 160 6.01 -20.73 -13.04
C GLY A 160 5.37 -19.44 -12.53
N ILE A 161 4.09 -19.49 -12.15
CA ILE A 161 3.29 -18.36 -11.68
C ILE A 161 3.13 -18.44 -10.16
N VAL A 162 3.54 -17.38 -9.45
CA VAL A 162 3.30 -17.24 -7.99
C VAL A 162 2.11 -16.31 -7.77
N HIS A 163 1.12 -16.74 -6.98
CA HIS A 163 -0.13 -16.01 -6.77
C HIS A 163 0.06 -14.76 -5.89
N ARG A 164 0.77 -14.91 -4.76
CA ARG A 164 1.19 -13.87 -3.79
C ARG A 164 0.08 -13.22 -2.95
N ASP A 165 -1.18 -13.42 -3.31
CA ASP A 165 -2.34 -12.85 -2.60
C ASP A 165 -3.42 -13.90 -2.32
N LEU A 166 -3.01 -15.09 -1.88
CA LEU A 166 -3.95 -16.16 -1.54
C LEU A 166 -4.62 -15.88 -0.18
N HIS A 167 -5.93 -15.70 -0.19
CA HIS A 167 -6.76 -15.60 1.01
C HIS A 167 -8.20 -15.97 0.67
N SER A 168 -9.04 -16.23 1.68
CA SER A 168 -10.41 -16.75 1.48
C SER A 168 -11.40 -15.75 0.85
N GLY A 169 -10.93 -14.55 0.52
CA GLY A 169 -11.65 -13.58 -0.32
C GLY A 169 -11.40 -13.79 -1.81
N ASN A 170 -10.23 -14.31 -2.19
CA ASN A 170 -9.84 -14.61 -3.58
C ASN A 170 -10.14 -16.08 -3.96
N ILE A 171 -10.58 -16.89 -3.00
CA ILE A 171 -11.12 -18.22 -3.27
C ILE A 171 -12.64 -18.11 -3.34
N LEU A 172 -13.24 -18.51 -4.45
CA LEU A 172 -14.69 -18.54 -4.65
C LEU A 172 -15.20 -19.99 -4.58
N VAL A 173 -16.50 -20.13 -4.31
CA VAL A 173 -17.20 -21.41 -4.36
C VAL A 173 -18.29 -21.35 -5.42
N HIS A 174 -18.30 -22.33 -6.30
CA HIS A 174 -19.33 -22.50 -7.32
C HIS A 174 -19.84 -23.93 -7.30
N GLN A 175 -21.13 -24.14 -7.04
CA GLN A 175 -21.72 -25.49 -6.98
C GLN A 175 -20.92 -26.46 -6.08
N ASN A 176 -20.54 -26.02 -4.88
CA ASN A 176 -19.68 -26.73 -3.92
C ASN A 176 -18.25 -27.06 -4.40
N THR A 177 -17.79 -26.46 -5.50
CA THR A 177 -16.40 -26.59 -5.97
C THR A 177 -15.62 -25.31 -5.73
N ILE A 178 -14.33 -25.45 -5.41
CA ILE A 178 -13.41 -24.32 -5.29
C ILE A 178 -13.07 -23.74 -6.67
N LYS A 179 -13.06 -22.42 -6.73
CA LYS A 179 -12.61 -21.63 -7.88
C LYS A 179 -11.64 -20.54 -7.41
N LEU A 180 -10.37 -20.66 -7.80
CA LEU A 180 -9.36 -19.65 -7.56
C LEU A 180 -9.59 -18.43 -8.48
N ALA A 181 -9.58 -17.24 -7.90
CA ALA A 181 -9.83 -15.98 -8.57
C ALA A 181 -8.76 -14.92 -8.24
N ASP A 182 -8.79 -13.82 -9.00
CA ASP A 182 -7.98 -12.61 -8.82
C ASP A 182 -6.46 -12.76 -8.95
N PHE A 183 -5.96 -12.69 -10.19
CA PHE A 183 -4.53 -12.78 -10.51
C PHE A 183 -3.82 -11.41 -10.58
N GLY A 184 -4.45 -10.34 -10.08
CA GLY A 184 -3.95 -8.96 -10.22
C GLY A 184 -2.56 -8.70 -9.60
N LEU A 185 -2.08 -9.60 -8.72
CA LEU A 185 -0.76 -9.52 -8.08
C LEU A 185 0.16 -10.71 -8.43
N SER A 186 -0.32 -11.62 -9.29
CA SER A 186 0.42 -12.82 -9.68
C SER A 186 1.59 -12.46 -10.61
N ARG A 187 2.76 -13.10 -10.41
CA ARG A 187 3.96 -12.82 -11.23
C ARG A 187 4.69 -14.08 -11.65
N ARG A 188 5.25 -14.03 -12.86
CA ARG A 188 6.32 -14.94 -13.30
C ARG A 188 7.61 -14.63 -12.55
N ILE A 189 8.38 -15.68 -12.28
CA ILE A 189 9.63 -15.59 -11.52
C ILE A 189 10.57 -14.55 -12.15
N GLY A 190 10.88 -13.49 -11.39
CA GLY A 190 11.85 -12.44 -11.74
C GLY A 190 11.27 -11.09 -12.17
N ALA A 191 10.59 -10.34 -11.28
CA ALA A 191 10.48 -8.87 -11.35
C ALA A 191 10.03 -8.26 -9.99
N SER A 192 10.29 -6.96 -9.81
CA SER A 192 10.22 -6.02 -8.65
C SER A 192 8.94 -5.84 -7.81
N SER A 193 8.92 -6.26 -6.54
CA SER A 193 7.77 -6.24 -5.62
C SER A 193 7.51 -4.88 -4.94
N ASN A 194 6.37 -4.22 -5.24
CA ASN A 194 5.79 -3.15 -4.41
C ASN A 194 4.41 -3.60 -3.90
N PHE A 195 4.39 -4.24 -2.72
CA PHE A 195 3.21 -4.92 -2.14
C PHE A 195 2.82 -4.28 -0.78
N GLN A 196 2.78 -2.94 -0.68
CA GLN A 196 2.79 -2.27 0.62
C GLN A 196 1.46 -1.65 1.12
N SER A 197 0.34 -1.76 0.39
CA SER A 197 -0.87 -0.98 0.73
C SER A 197 -2.10 -1.75 1.26
N LYS A 198 -2.04 -3.03 1.61
CA LYS A 198 -3.26 -3.79 2.01
C LYS A 198 -3.12 -4.80 3.16
N VAL A 199 -2.26 -4.52 4.13
CA VAL A 199 -1.80 -5.56 5.06
C VAL A 199 -2.80 -5.87 6.20
N PHE A 200 -3.63 -4.95 6.69
CA PHE A 200 -4.35 -5.16 7.97
C PHE A 200 -5.61 -6.05 7.95
N GLY A 201 -6.10 -6.49 6.79
CA GLY A 201 -7.18 -7.50 6.69
C GLY A 201 -6.71 -8.87 6.17
N LEU A 202 -5.43 -8.96 5.83
CA LEU A 202 -4.81 -10.10 5.14
C LEU A 202 -3.57 -10.62 5.86
N VAL A 203 -3.12 -9.96 6.95
CA VAL A 203 -1.92 -10.31 7.73
C VAL A 203 -1.78 -11.83 7.93
N PRO A 204 -2.83 -12.56 8.36
CA PRO A 204 -2.67 -13.98 8.69
C PRO A 204 -2.26 -14.85 7.51
N TYR A 205 -2.58 -14.44 6.29
CA TYR A 205 -2.29 -15.21 5.07
C TYR A 205 -0.92 -14.87 4.48
N VAL A 206 -0.25 -13.84 4.98
CA VAL A 206 1.01 -13.33 4.41
C VAL A 206 2.21 -14.03 5.02
N ASP A 207 3.15 -14.46 4.17
CA ASP A 207 4.38 -15.12 4.59
C ASP A 207 5.14 -14.28 5.64
N PRO A 208 5.38 -14.81 6.86
CA PRO A 208 6.03 -14.06 7.93
C PRO A 208 7.43 -13.58 7.58
N LYS A 209 8.13 -14.29 6.69
CA LYS A 209 9.48 -13.92 6.27
C LYS A 209 9.50 -12.63 5.45
N SER A 210 8.37 -12.25 4.85
CA SER A 210 8.21 -10.97 4.15
C SER A 210 8.26 -9.76 5.10
N PHE A 211 7.95 -9.95 6.39
CA PHE A 211 8.08 -8.91 7.42
C PHE A 211 9.51 -8.75 7.94
N SER A 212 10.35 -9.78 7.75
CA SER A 212 11.73 -9.82 8.26
C SER A 212 12.70 -9.05 7.37
N ARG A 213 13.00 -7.80 7.71
CA ARG A 213 14.07 -7.03 7.05
C ARG A 213 15.45 -7.51 7.51
N LYS A 214 16.19 -8.23 6.66
CA LYS A 214 17.61 -8.51 6.91
C LYS A 214 18.48 -7.41 6.30
N ARG A 215 19.34 -6.81 7.12
CA ARG A 215 20.43 -5.94 6.64
C ARG A 215 21.65 -6.82 6.35
N ASN A 216 22.19 -6.74 5.14
CA ASN A 216 23.48 -7.38 4.87
C ASN A 216 24.63 -6.57 5.48
N ASN A 217 25.84 -7.13 5.50
CA ASN A 217 27.04 -6.50 6.07
C ASN A 217 27.42 -5.15 5.41
N ASN A 218 26.78 -4.79 4.29
CA ASN A 218 26.96 -3.55 3.56
C ASN A 218 25.82 -2.53 3.80
N ASN A 219 24.99 -2.74 4.83
CA ASN A 219 23.82 -1.92 5.15
C ASN A 219 22.75 -1.84 4.05
N GLN A 220 22.75 -2.73 3.05
CA GLN A 220 21.64 -2.86 2.12
C GLN A 220 20.55 -3.73 2.74
N THR A 221 19.31 -3.25 2.65
CA THR A 221 18.14 -4.02 3.10
C THR A 221 17.83 -5.08 2.05
N GLN A 222 18.03 -6.35 2.39
CA GLN A 222 17.59 -7.46 1.57
C GLN A 222 16.09 -7.67 1.81
N ILE A 223 15.28 -7.27 0.83
CA ILE A 223 13.83 -7.47 0.86
C ILE A 223 13.58 -8.92 0.43
N TYR A 224 12.91 -9.71 1.27
CA TYR A 224 12.46 -11.04 0.90
C TYR A 224 11.44 -10.93 -0.23
N SER A 225 11.75 -11.52 -1.38
CA SER A 225 10.80 -11.59 -2.51
C SER A 225 9.89 -12.78 -2.29
N LEU A 226 8.57 -12.53 -2.27
CA LEU A 226 7.56 -13.59 -2.25
C LEU A 226 7.79 -14.56 -3.42
N ASN A 227 7.69 -15.85 -3.11
CA ASN A 227 7.93 -16.98 -4.01
C ASN A 227 6.86 -18.06 -3.81
N GLU A 228 6.98 -19.20 -4.46
CA GLU A 228 6.04 -20.33 -4.33
C GLU A 228 5.82 -20.75 -2.87
N LYS A 229 6.87 -20.74 -2.03
CA LYS A 229 6.76 -21.07 -0.61
C LYS A 229 5.92 -20.07 0.17
N SER A 230 5.80 -18.84 -0.30
CA SER A 230 4.87 -17.86 0.27
C SER A 230 3.42 -18.24 0.00
N ASP A 231 3.10 -18.76 -1.19
CA ASP A 231 1.76 -19.30 -1.49
C ASP A 231 1.48 -20.54 -0.61
N ILE A 232 2.47 -21.40 -0.36
CA ILE A 232 2.32 -22.56 0.53
C ILE A 232 1.94 -22.13 1.95
N TYR A 233 2.51 -21.03 2.45
CA TYR A 233 2.13 -20.48 3.74
C TYR A 233 0.65 -20.09 3.78
N SER A 234 0.20 -19.34 2.78
CA SER A 234 -1.20 -18.94 2.65
C SER A 234 -2.15 -20.14 2.52
N ILE A 235 -1.73 -21.20 1.81
CA ILE A 235 -2.45 -22.48 1.74
C ILE A 235 -2.61 -23.09 3.13
N GLY A 236 -1.56 -23.14 3.95
CA GLY A 236 -1.67 -23.65 5.32
C GLY A 236 -2.73 -22.91 6.14
N VAL A 237 -2.78 -21.58 6.02
CA VAL A 237 -3.78 -20.75 6.71
C VAL A 237 -5.19 -21.00 6.18
N LEU A 238 -5.36 -21.15 4.86
CA LEU A 238 -6.64 -21.48 4.22
C LEU A 238 -7.15 -22.87 4.61
N LEU A 239 -6.26 -23.87 4.71
CA LEU A 239 -6.59 -25.21 5.17
C LEU A 239 -7.05 -25.20 6.63
N TRP A 240 -6.41 -24.39 7.47
CA TRP A 240 -6.86 -24.17 8.85
C TRP A 240 -8.24 -23.49 8.89
N GLU A 241 -8.49 -22.47 8.05
CA GLU A 241 -9.81 -21.81 7.96
C GLU A 241 -10.90 -22.79 7.49
N LEU A 242 -10.59 -23.70 6.56
CA LEU A 242 -11.48 -24.80 6.17
C LEU A 242 -11.78 -25.76 7.33
N SER A 243 -10.81 -26.02 8.22
CA SER A 243 -11.06 -26.85 9.41
C SER A 243 -11.85 -26.14 10.49
N SER A 244 -11.63 -24.83 10.68
CA SER A 244 -12.19 -24.05 11.78
C SER A 244 -13.56 -23.44 11.45
N GLY A 245 -13.82 -23.19 10.17
CA GLY A 245 -15.01 -22.48 9.70
C GLY A 245 -15.02 -20.99 10.02
N ARG A 246 -13.94 -20.45 10.60
CA ARG A 246 -13.82 -19.06 11.03
C ARG A 246 -12.54 -18.40 10.48
N PRO A 247 -12.54 -17.07 10.32
CA PRO A 247 -11.32 -16.36 9.93
C PRO A 247 -10.17 -16.59 10.93
N PRO A 248 -8.90 -16.58 10.47
CA PRO A 248 -7.74 -16.70 11.34
C PRO A 248 -7.58 -15.46 12.22
N PHE A 249 -7.15 -15.70 13.46
CA PHE A 249 -6.97 -14.76 14.56
C PHE A 249 -8.20 -13.88 14.81
N ASP A 250 -9.38 -14.51 14.82
CA ASP A 250 -10.71 -13.87 14.99
C ASP A 250 -10.68 -12.77 16.07
N ALA A 251 -10.51 -11.52 15.62
CA ALA A 251 -10.47 -10.34 16.47
C ALA A 251 -11.90 -9.84 16.64
N GLU A 252 -12.35 -9.61 17.88
CA GLU A 252 -13.73 -9.18 18.21
C GLU A 252 -14.15 -7.87 17.48
N ASP A 253 -13.20 -7.11 16.95
CA ASP A 253 -13.34 -5.84 16.22
C ASP A 253 -13.01 -5.93 14.71
N GLY A 254 -12.64 -7.11 14.20
CA GLY A 254 -12.43 -7.37 12.78
C GLY A 254 -11.22 -6.66 12.14
N GLN A 255 -10.29 -6.13 12.94
CA GLN A 255 -9.07 -5.48 12.45
C GLN A 255 -7.83 -6.20 12.97
N TYR A 256 -6.97 -6.66 12.05
CA TYR A 256 -5.64 -7.11 12.45
C TYR A 256 -4.77 -5.87 12.71
N ASP A 257 -4.07 -5.82 13.84
CA ASP A 257 -3.18 -4.72 14.19
C ASP A 257 -1.71 -5.06 13.91
N VAL A 258 -0.81 -4.10 14.21
CA VAL A 258 0.64 -4.31 14.06
C VAL A 258 1.17 -5.35 15.06
N SER A 259 0.48 -5.58 16.19
CA SER A 259 0.90 -6.57 17.18
C SER A 259 0.81 -7.98 16.60
N LEU A 260 -0.26 -8.29 15.86
CA LEU A 260 -0.40 -9.59 15.20
C LEU A 260 0.71 -9.84 14.17
N ILE A 261 1.17 -8.82 13.45
CA ILE A 261 2.32 -8.95 12.52
C ILE A 261 3.57 -9.39 13.29
N LEU A 262 3.84 -8.77 14.44
CA LEU A 262 4.98 -9.11 15.29
C LEU A 262 4.85 -10.53 15.86
N ASP A 263 3.66 -10.89 16.33
CA ASP A 263 3.38 -12.20 16.92
C ASP A 263 3.57 -13.30 15.86
N ILE A 264 2.96 -13.16 14.68
CA ILE A 264 3.10 -14.11 13.57
C ILE A 264 4.57 -14.23 13.13
N SER A 265 5.30 -13.12 13.08
CA SER A 265 6.74 -13.10 12.77
C SER A 265 7.58 -13.82 13.82
N GLN A 266 7.12 -13.85 15.08
CA GLN A 266 7.76 -14.57 16.19
C GLN A 266 7.30 -16.03 16.31
N GLY A 267 6.46 -16.50 15.38
CA GLY A 267 5.99 -17.88 15.35
C GLY A 267 4.61 -18.10 15.97
N HIS A 268 3.88 -17.05 16.33
CA HIS A 268 2.48 -17.17 16.74
C HIS A 268 1.65 -17.74 15.59
N ARG A 269 0.89 -18.79 15.89
CA ARG A 269 0.00 -19.48 14.97
C ARG A 269 -1.31 -19.75 15.68
N GLU A 270 -2.33 -20.01 14.89
CA GLU A 270 -3.62 -20.46 15.41
C GLU A 270 -3.51 -21.79 16.14
N THR A 271 -4.42 -22.00 17.08
CA THR A 271 -4.50 -23.26 17.82
C THR A 271 -5.14 -24.35 16.96
N ILE A 272 -4.81 -25.61 17.28
CA ILE A 272 -5.43 -26.77 16.61
C ILE A 272 -6.92 -26.78 16.94
N VAL A 273 -7.75 -26.90 15.90
CA VAL A 273 -9.20 -26.95 16.05
C VAL A 273 -9.58 -28.35 16.56
N PRO A 274 -10.35 -28.47 17.67
CA PRO A 274 -10.83 -29.75 18.16
C PRO A 274 -11.53 -30.57 17.07
N GLU A 275 -11.39 -31.89 17.12
CA GLU A 275 -12.02 -32.83 16.17
C GLU A 275 -11.51 -32.74 14.72
N THR A 276 -10.42 -32.01 14.49
CA THR A 276 -9.69 -32.03 13.21
C THR A 276 -8.83 -33.30 13.10
N PRO A 277 -8.95 -34.09 12.02
CA PRO A 277 -8.13 -35.27 11.77
C PRO A 277 -6.63 -34.97 11.80
N GLU A 278 -5.87 -35.82 12.48
CA GLU A 278 -4.45 -35.59 12.81
C GLU A 278 -3.57 -35.41 11.57
N GLU A 279 -3.84 -36.19 10.52
CA GLU A 279 -3.12 -36.06 9.26
C GLU A 279 -3.41 -34.72 8.58
N TYR A 280 -4.65 -34.21 8.64
CA TYR A 280 -4.99 -32.90 8.09
C TYR A 280 -4.33 -31.77 8.89
N VAL A 281 -4.29 -31.89 10.23
CA VAL A 281 -3.51 -31.00 11.11
C VAL A 281 -2.05 -30.97 10.68
N THR A 282 -1.46 -32.13 10.43
CA THR A 282 -0.06 -32.25 9.99
C THR A 282 0.19 -31.54 8.67
N ILE A 283 -0.75 -31.61 7.72
CA ILE A 283 -0.61 -30.94 6.42
C ILE A 283 -0.58 -29.42 6.58
N TYR A 284 -1.61 -28.83 7.21
CA TYR A 284 -1.66 -27.37 7.28
C TYR A 284 -0.57 -26.79 8.18
N THR A 285 -0.16 -27.53 9.23
CA THR A 285 0.91 -27.07 10.12
C THR A 285 2.28 -27.08 9.48
N LYS A 286 2.56 -28.03 8.58
CA LYS A 286 3.77 -28.01 7.76
C LYS A 286 3.75 -26.88 6.72
N CYS A 287 2.57 -26.55 6.19
CA CYS A 287 2.42 -25.51 5.18
C CYS A 287 2.72 -24.11 5.75
N TRP A 288 2.25 -23.80 6.96
CA TRP A 288 2.42 -22.47 7.56
C TRP A 288 3.69 -22.30 8.44
N ASP A 289 4.71 -23.15 8.22
CA ASP A 289 5.98 -23.05 8.94
C ASP A 289 6.60 -21.64 8.77
N GLY A 290 7.22 -21.12 9.83
CA GLY A 290 7.84 -19.79 9.81
C GLY A 290 9.03 -19.69 8.85
N GLU A 291 9.70 -20.81 8.58
CA GLU A 291 10.85 -20.89 7.69
C GLU A 291 10.43 -21.50 6.33
N PRO A 292 10.44 -20.72 5.22
CA PRO A 292 10.01 -21.19 3.91
C PRO A 292 10.67 -22.48 3.42
N ASP A 293 11.93 -22.71 3.77
CA ASP A 293 12.67 -23.91 3.35
C ASP A 293 12.15 -25.19 4.02
N ASN A 294 11.46 -25.08 5.16
CA ASN A 294 10.83 -26.20 5.84
C ASN A 294 9.45 -26.56 5.26
N ARG A 295 8.83 -25.65 4.51
CA ARG A 295 7.49 -25.86 3.96
C ARG A 295 7.55 -26.89 2.83
N PRO A 296 6.51 -27.71 2.62
CA PRO A 296 6.43 -28.63 1.50
C PRO A 296 6.36 -27.89 0.16
N THR A 297 6.52 -28.61 -0.94
CA THR A 297 6.11 -28.13 -2.27
C THR A 297 4.60 -28.30 -2.44
N ILE A 298 3.98 -27.55 -3.35
CA ILE A 298 2.55 -27.70 -3.62
C ILE A 298 2.20 -29.13 -4.08
N TYR A 299 3.08 -29.77 -4.85
CA TYR A 299 2.90 -31.15 -5.30
C TYR A 299 2.79 -32.14 -4.14
N GLN A 300 3.62 -31.99 -3.10
CA GLN A 300 3.54 -32.80 -1.90
C GLN A 300 2.22 -32.58 -1.15
N VAL A 301 1.76 -31.33 -1.05
CA VAL A 301 0.48 -31.00 -0.41
C VAL A 301 -0.68 -31.65 -1.17
N VAL A 302 -0.67 -31.57 -2.50
CA VAL A 302 -1.66 -32.22 -3.38
C VAL A 302 -1.67 -33.74 -3.14
N ASP A 303 -0.51 -34.40 -3.13
CA ASP A 303 -0.42 -35.85 -2.91
C ASP A 303 -0.93 -36.27 -1.54
N TRP A 304 -0.61 -35.50 -0.48
CA TRP A 304 -1.11 -35.77 0.87
C TRP A 304 -2.63 -35.61 0.97
N LEU A 305 -3.20 -34.58 0.35
CA LEU A 305 -4.65 -34.36 0.33
C LEU A 305 -5.37 -35.44 -0.49
N LYS A 306 -4.82 -35.85 -1.64
CA LYS A 306 -5.33 -37.02 -2.40
C LYS A 306 -5.34 -38.28 -1.55
N ALA A 307 -4.26 -38.54 -0.81
CA ALA A 307 -4.17 -39.71 0.05
C ALA A 307 -5.26 -39.73 1.14
N LEU A 308 -5.64 -38.56 1.68
CA LEU A 308 -6.75 -38.46 2.65
C LEU A 308 -8.09 -38.84 2.03
N ILE A 309 -8.38 -38.34 0.83
CA ILE A 309 -9.61 -38.66 0.09
C ILE A 309 -9.69 -40.17 -0.20
N THR A 310 -8.60 -40.76 -0.70
CA THR A 310 -8.59 -42.20 -1.00
C THR A 310 -8.73 -43.08 0.24
N LYS A 311 -8.25 -42.62 1.41
CA LYS A 311 -8.41 -43.36 2.67
C LYS A 311 -9.85 -43.33 3.16
N THR A 312 -10.56 -42.22 3.01
CA THR A 312 -11.98 -42.17 3.38
C THR A 312 -12.83 -43.05 2.48
N ASP A 313 -12.55 -43.11 1.18
CA ASP A 313 -13.23 -44.04 0.25
C ASP A 313 -13.04 -45.53 0.62
N ILE A 314 -11.84 -45.90 1.08
CA ILE A 314 -11.54 -47.27 1.53
C ILE A 314 -12.24 -47.61 2.87
N ILE A 315 -12.47 -46.62 3.74
CA ILE A 315 -13.12 -46.83 5.04
C ILE A 315 -14.65 -46.93 4.89
N THR A 316 -15.25 -46.26 3.90
CA THR A 316 -16.67 -46.42 3.54
C THR A 316 -16.95 -47.74 2.81
N GLU A 317 -15.96 -48.29 2.10
CA GLU A 317 -16.02 -49.65 1.53
C GLU A 317 -15.49 -50.70 2.51
N ASN A 318 -16.27 -51.05 3.53
CA ASN A 318 -15.96 -52.24 4.33
C ASN A 318 -16.14 -53.51 3.45
N PRO A 319 -15.15 -54.41 3.34
CA PRO A 319 -15.12 -55.44 2.32
C PRO A 319 -15.92 -56.68 2.73
N GLN A 320 -17.13 -56.81 2.18
CA GLN A 320 -17.81 -58.09 1.99
C GLN A 320 -18.57 -58.11 0.66
N LEU A 321 -17.89 -58.45 -0.43
CA LEU A 321 -18.17 -59.65 -1.21
C LEU A 321 -17.26 -59.69 -2.45
N SER A 322 -16.63 -60.84 -2.60
CA SER A 322 -15.90 -61.34 -3.76
C SER A 322 -16.68 -61.24 -5.08
N ASN A 323 -16.04 -60.78 -6.16
CA ASN A 323 -15.54 -61.66 -7.23
C ASN A 323 -15.02 -60.86 -8.44
N GLU A 324 -13.94 -61.40 -9.00
CA GLU A 324 -13.32 -61.06 -10.27
C GLU A 324 -14.34 -61.06 -11.43
N GLN A 325 -14.22 -60.09 -12.34
CA GLN A 325 -14.31 -60.33 -13.79
C GLN A 325 -13.87 -59.09 -14.58
N GLU A 326 -12.82 -59.28 -15.39
CA GLU A 326 -12.49 -58.46 -16.56
C GLU A 326 -13.67 -58.38 -17.53
N ILE A 327 -13.79 -57.29 -18.30
CA ILE A 327 -14.11 -57.28 -19.75
C ILE A 327 -13.98 -55.84 -20.31
N ASN A 328 -12.95 -55.70 -21.16
CA ASN A 328 -12.85 -55.08 -22.49
C ASN A 328 -13.28 -53.64 -22.83
N GLU A 329 -12.37 -53.08 -23.63
CA GLU A 329 -12.25 -51.81 -24.34
C GLU A 329 -13.38 -51.41 -25.33
N ALA A 330 -13.60 -50.09 -25.44
CA ALA A 330 -13.51 -49.24 -26.65
C ALA A 330 -14.59 -48.12 -26.68
N PRO A 331 -14.43 -47.00 -27.43
CA PRO A 331 -13.23 -46.25 -27.85
C PRO A 331 -13.30 -44.74 -27.44
N PRO A 332 -12.21 -43.96 -27.56
CA PRO A 332 -12.26 -42.52 -27.32
C PRO A 332 -12.75 -41.76 -28.57
N LEU A 333 -13.74 -40.88 -28.40
CA LEU A 333 -14.03 -39.84 -29.38
C LEU A 333 -12.92 -38.78 -29.32
N SER A 334 -12.03 -38.84 -30.30
CA SER A 334 -11.16 -37.74 -30.68
C SER A 334 -11.98 -36.63 -31.34
N THR A 335 -12.00 -35.44 -30.74
CA THR A 335 -12.18 -34.20 -31.49
C THR A 335 -10.97 -33.33 -31.29
N ASN A 336 -10.20 -33.25 -32.36
CA ASN A 336 -9.06 -32.39 -32.58
C ASN A 336 -9.40 -30.93 -32.27
N ASN A 337 -8.49 -30.27 -31.56
CA ASN A 337 -8.18 -28.84 -31.73
C ASN A 337 -6.77 -28.61 -31.14
N SER A 338 -5.76 -29.15 -31.81
CA SER A 338 -4.35 -28.86 -31.57
C SER A 338 -3.76 -28.12 -32.77
N GLU A 339 -4.34 -26.98 -33.13
CA GLU A 339 -3.77 -26.04 -34.09
C GLU A 339 -4.02 -24.61 -33.60
N SER A 340 -3.26 -24.20 -32.57
CA SER A 340 -3.05 -22.77 -32.24
C SER A 340 -1.89 -22.53 -31.27
N GLN A 341 -1.34 -23.56 -30.63
CA GLN A 341 -0.27 -23.38 -29.63
C GLN A 341 1.14 -23.16 -30.22
N GLY A 342 1.37 -23.58 -31.46
CA GLY A 342 2.68 -23.43 -32.14
C GLY A 342 3.01 -21.99 -32.55
N GLU A 343 2.02 -21.21 -32.97
CA GLU A 343 2.20 -19.81 -33.39
C GLU A 343 2.21 -18.83 -32.20
N LEU A 344 1.53 -19.19 -31.09
CA LEU A 344 1.46 -18.33 -29.89
C LEU A 344 2.78 -18.28 -29.12
N SER A 345 3.54 -19.39 -29.11
CA SER A 345 4.84 -19.48 -28.43
C SER A 345 5.92 -18.62 -29.11
N GLN A 346 5.85 -18.46 -30.44
CA GLN A 346 6.74 -17.57 -31.19
C GLN A 346 6.43 -16.09 -30.98
N LEU A 347 5.16 -15.74 -30.69
CA LEU A 347 4.80 -14.35 -30.38
C LEU A 347 5.38 -13.92 -29.02
N ILE A 348 5.44 -14.84 -28.04
CA ILE A 348 5.99 -14.59 -26.69
C ILE A 348 7.51 -14.37 -26.72
N GLN A 349 8.24 -15.10 -27.56
CA GLN A 349 9.71 -14.97 -27.67
C GLN A 349 10.19 -13.64 -28.25
N ASN A 350 9.34 -12.91 -28.97
CA ASN A 350 9.70 -11.61 -29.55
C ASN A 350 9.61 -10.43 -28.58
N PHE A 351 9.08 -10.61 -27.36
CA PHE A 351 8.83 -9.52 -26.40
C PHE A 351 9.90 -9.33 -25.31
N ASP A 352 10.89 -10.23 -25.17
CA ASP A 352 12.02 -10.05 -24.22
C ASP A 352 13.00 -8.93 -24.63
N LYS A 353 12.67 -8.13 -25.64
CA LYS A 353 13.51 -7.07 -26.23
C LYS A 353 12.98 -5.64 -26.07
N MET A 354 11.99 -5.38 -25.22
CA MET A 354 11.58 -4.00 -24.93
C MET A 354 12.28 -3.45 -23.69
N ASP A 355 13.22 -2.54 -23.96
CA ASP A 355 14.10 -1.84 -23.02
C ASP A 355 13.35 -1.26 -21.81
N THR A 356 13.74 -1.70 -20.61
CA THR A 356 13.49 -0.98 -19.36
C THR A 356 14.53 0.13 -19.19
N LYS A 357 14.23 1.33 -19.69
CA LYS A 357 14.93 2.56 -19.27
C LYS A 357 13.94 3.57 -18.70
N GLU A 358 14.32 4.10 -17.56
CA GLU A 358 13.65 5.08 -16.70
C GLU A 358 13.12 6.30 -17.45
N PHE A 359 12.02 6.92 -16.97
CA PHE A 359 11.94 8.35 -16.66
C PHE A 359 10.73 8.70 -15.76
N ASP A 360 10.94 9.74 -14.95
CA ASP A 360 10.11 10.37 -13.90
C ASP A 360 8.73 10.92 -14.34
N PRO A 361 7.82 11.23 -13.39
CA PRO A 361 6.41 11.55 -13.67
C PRO A 361 6.19 13.04 -13.99
N ILE A 362 5.34 13.32 -15.00
CA ILE A 362 4.74 14.64 -15.26
C ILE A 362 3.21 14.50 -15.32
N VAL A 363 2.56 15.47 -14.67
CA VAL A 363 1.11 15.66 -14.39
C VAL A 363 0.34 16.23 -15.58
N MET A 364 -0.95 15.86 -15.73
CA MET A 364 -2.16 16.67 -16.11
C MET A 364 -3.22 15.75 -16.78
N SER A 365 -4.37 15.45 -16.17
CA SER A 365 -5.62 16.21 -15.93
C SER A 365 -6.64 16.15 -17.07
N SER A 366 -7.83 15.58 -16.83
CA SER A 366 -9.14 16.24 -17.07
C SER A 366 -10.30 15.39 -16.52
N LYS A 367 -11.25 16.08 -15.89
CA LYS A 367 -12.38 15.66 -15.05
C LYS A 367 -13.62 15.20 -15.84
N GLN A 368 -14.44 14.31 -15.25
CA GLN A 368 -15.86 14.53 -14.84
C GLN A 368 -16.47 13.17 -14.40
N GLU A 369 -16.69 12.93 -13.10
CA GLU A 369 -17.83 13.30 -12.23
C GLU A 369 -18.84 12.14 -12.09
N ASN A 370 -18.70 11.38 -11.00
CA ASN A 370 -19.75 10.55 -10.40
C ASN A 370 -19.95 11.06 -8.97
N ILE A 371 -21.15 11.53 -8.65
CA ILE A 371 -21.48 12.15 -7.36
C ILE A 371 -21.52 11.07 -6.26
N PRO A 372 -20.72 11.18 -5.17
CA PRO A 372 -20.68 10.19 -4.10
C PRO A 372 -21.94 10.21 -3.23
N THR A 373 -22.37 9.05 -2.72
CA THR A 373 -23.48 8.97 -1.77
C THR A 373 -23.04 9.38 -0.35
N GLN A 374 -23.99 9.72 0.53
CA GLN A 374 -23.71 10.15 1.91
C GLN A 374 -22.94 9.10 2.75
N LYS A 375 -23.02 7.82 2.38
CA LYS A 375 -22.28 6.71 3.01
C LYS A 375 -20.82 6.66 2.54
N ASP A 376 -20.55 7.11 1.32
CA ASP A 376 -19.20 7.13 0.73
C ASP A 376 -18.34 8.25 1.35
N PHE A 377 -18.95 9.41 1.67
CA PHE A 377 -18.21 10.52 2.30
C PHE A 377 -17.72 10.24 3.73
N ASN A 378 -18.42 9.40 4.49
CA ASN A 378 -17.93 8.98 5.80
C ASN A 378 -16.65 8.15 5.66
N ILE A 379 -16.63 7.20 4.72
CA ILE A 379 -15.47 6.34 4.45
C ILE A 379 -14.28 7.20 4.04
N ILE A 380 -14.50 8.12 3.09
CA ILE A 380 -13.46 9.02 2.63
C ILE A 380 -12.92 9.89 3.77
N ALA A 381 -13.80 10.42 4.63
CA ALA A 381 -13.38 11.21 5.78
C ALA A 381 -12.49 10.39 6.73
N ASP A 382 -12.85 9.13 7.00
CA ASP A 382 -12.08 8.23 7.85
C ASP A 382 -10.72 7.88 7.22
N GLU A 383 -10.66 7.65 5.91
CA GLU A 383 -9.42 7.38 5.17
C GLU A 383 -8.44 8.56 5.23
N ILE A 384 -8.94 9.79 5.07
CA ILE A 384 -8.11 11.00 5.17
C ILE A 384 -7.58 11.18 6.59
N ILE A 385 -8.39 10.90 7.60
CA ILE A 385 -7.98 10.99 9.00
C ILE A 385 -6.90 9.97 9.32
N ASP A 386 -7.04 8.74 8.83
CA ASP A 386 -6.02 7.69 8.95
C ASP A 386 -4.72 8.07 8.22
N LEU A 387 -4.81 8.69 7.04
CA LEU A 387 -3.66 9.27 6.34
C LEU A 387 -2.96 10.34 7.20
N VAL A 388 -3.71 11.33 7.71
CA VAL A 388 -3.16 12.38 8.58
C VAL A 388 -2.51 11.77 9.83
N PHE A 389 -3.16 10.79 10.45
CA PHE A 389 -2.65 10.08 11.62
C PHE A 389 -1.32 9.37 11.34
N LYS A 390 -1.22 8.65 10.20
CA LYS A 390 0.01 7.98 9.76
C LYS A 390 1.14 8.96 9.47
N LEU A 391 0.84 10.05 8.78
CA LEU A 391 1.82 11.09 8.42
C LEU A 391 2.39 11.79 9.65
N LEU A 392 1.54 12.15 10.62
CA LEU A 392 1.98 12.72 11.91
C LEU A 392 2.87 11.75 12.69
N ASN A 393 2.49 10.47 12.78
CA ASN A 393 3.31 9.46 13.45
C ASN A 393 4.68 9.29 12.79
N LYS A 394 4.74 9.32 11.47
CA LYS A 394 5.99 9.27 10.69
C LYS A 394 6.84 10.55 10.88
N GLY A 395 6.27 11.64 11.39
CA GLY A 395 6.97 12.92 11.53
C GLY A 395 7.12 13.62 10.18
N VAL A 396 6.06 13.62 9.38
CA VAL A 396 5.99 14.45 8.17
C VAL A 396 5.69 15.89 8.58
N GLY A 397 6.41 16.86 7.98
CA GLY A 397 6.22 18.28 8.26
C GLY A 397 4.82 18.80 7.85
N GLU A 398 4.38 19.90 8.47
CA GLU A 398 3.01 20.43 8.29
C GLU A 398 2.65 20.81 6.85
N GLU A 399 3.60 21.34 6.09
CA GLU A 399 3.37 21.74 4.70
C GLU A 399 3.12 20.52 3.81
N LEU A 400 3.95 19.48 3.96
CA LEU A 400 3.80 18.22 3.25
C LEU A 400 2.55 17.43 3.70
N LEU A 401 2.14 17.57 4.96
CA LEU A 401 0.87 17.02 5.47
C LEU A 401 -0.33 17.53 4.67
N LYS A 402 -0.41 18.85 4.44
CA LYS A 402 -1.47 19.45 3.62
C LYS A 402 -1.40 18.95 2.17
N GLU A 403 -0.20 18.93 1.58
CA GLU A 403 0.00 18.49 0.20
C GLU A 403 -0.43 17.04 0.00
N GLN A 404 -0.09 16.14 0.93
CA GLN A 404 -0.49 14.73 0.86
C GLN A 404 -2.02 14.54 0.96
N VAL A 405 -2.71 15.37 1.73
CA VAL A 405 -4.18 15.36 1.78
C VAL A 405 -4.80 15.91 0.49
N ILE A 406 -4.20 16.94 -0.12
CA ILE A 406 -4.64 17.43 -1.44
C ILE A 406 -4.38 16.38 -2.52
N GLU A 407 -3.21 15.73 -2.47
CA GLU A 407 -2.82 14.65 -3.36
C GLU A 407 -3.79 13.46 -3.22
N TYR A 408 -4.25 13.17 -2.01
CA TYR A 408 -5.31 12.19 -1.78
C TYR A 408 -6.57 12.52 -2.59
N PHE A 409 -7.11 13.73 -2.48
CA PHE A 409 -8.29 14.12 -3.26
C PHE A 409 -8.05 14.00 -4.77
N ASN A 410 -6.87 14.40 -5.24
CA ASN A 410 -6.49 14.30 -6.65
C ASN A 410 -6.42 12.85 -7.13
N ASN A 411 -5.78 11.97 -6.35
CA ASN A 411 -5.57 10.56 -6.70
C ASN A 411 -6.88 9.75 -6.66
N HIS A 412 -7.78 10.11 -5.73
CA HIS A 412 -9.08 9.47 -5.57
C HIS A 412 -10.20 10.15 -6.37
N ASN A 413 -9.87 11.13 -7.23
CA ASN A 413 -10.80 11.94 -8.02
C ASN A 413 -12.02 12.41 -7.20
N THR A 414 -11.76 12.76 -5.94
CA THR A 414 -12.80 13.05 -4.97
C THR A 414 -12.97 14.57 -4.88
N ASN A 415 -14.21 15.03 -5.01
CA ASN A 415 -14.50 16.46 -4.93
C ASN A 415 -14.37 16.95 -3.47
N SER A 416 -13.24 17.57 -3.16
CA SER A 416 -12.94 18.17 -1.85
C SER A 416 -14.01 19.18 -1.44
N GLN A 417 -14.61 19.91 -2.38
CA GLN A 417 -15.66 20.90 -2.10
C GLN A 417 -16.98 20.23 -1.68
N GLU A 418 -17.34 19.11 -2.31
CA GLU A 418 -18.51 18.31 -1.90
C GLU A 418 -18.32 17.72 -0.51
N ILE A 419 -17.12 17.21 -0.22
CA ILE A 419 -16.77 16.74 1.12
C ILE A 419 -16.86 17.88 2.13
N TYR A 420 -16.31 19.06 1.82
CA TYR A 420 -16.41 20.21 2.71
C TYR A 420 -17.86 20.59 3.00
N ASN A 421 -18.70 20.62 1.97
CA ASN A 421 -20.13 20.91 2.09
C ASN A 421 -20.84 19.84 2.93
N TRP A 422 -20.51 18.57 2.71
CA TRP A 422 -21.03 17.45 3.47
C TRP A 422 -20.60 17.51 4.95
N LEU A 423 -19.32 17.73 5.23
CA LEU A 423 -18.75 17.89 6.57
C LEU A 423 -19.43 19.02 7.33
N SER A 424 -19.70 20.14 6.64
CA SER A 424 -20.38 21.30 7.22
C SER A 424 -21.78 20.95 7.73
N ASN A 425 -22.47 20.01 7.06
CA ASN A 425 -23.83 19.57 7.39
C ASN A 425 -23.88 18.30 8.27
N ASN A 426 -22.77 17.57 8.45
CA ASN A 426 -22.75 16.24 9.08
C ASN A 426 -21.73 16.14 10.24
N GLN A 427 -21.92 16.95 11.28
CA GLN A 427 -21.02 17.05 12.44
C GLN A 427 -21.38 16.08 13.59
N ASN A 428 -21.91 14.90 13.26
CA ASN A 428 -22.47 13.98 14.25
C ASN A 428 -21.37 13.15 14.95
N ASN A 429 -20.37 12.68 14.19
CA ASN A 429 -19.24 11.92 14.71
C ASN A 429 -18.00 12.83 14.93
N SER A 430 -17.05 12.38 15.74
CA SER A 430 -15.85 13.17 16.08
C SER A 430 -14.85 13.30 14.92
N ASN A 431 -14.85 12.35 13.99
CA ASN A 431 -13.97 12.31 12.82
C ASN A 431 -14.34 13.42 11.81
N SER A 432 -15.61 13.52 11.43
CA SER A 432 -16.14 14.58 10.56
C SER A 432 -15.93 15.97 11.18
N ILE A 433 -16.13 16.12 12.50
CA ILE A 433 -15.84 17.39 13.19
C ILE A 433 -14.36 17.73 13.09
N PHE A 434 -13.48 16.76 13.37
CA PHE A 434 -12.03 16.95 13.26
C PHE A 434 -11.62 17.35 11.84
N LEU A 435 -12.11 16.61 10.83
CA LEU A 435 -11.74 16.86 9.43
C LEU A 435 -12.24 18.22 8.94
N LEU A 436 -13.44 18.65 9.36
CA LEU A 436 -13.91 20.02 9.10
C LEU A 436 -12.98 21.04 9.75
N GLY A 437 -12.52 20.79 10.99
CA GLY A 437 -11.52 21.62 11.66
C GLY A 437 -10.22 21.68 10.87
N TYR A 438 -9.74 20.55 10.37
CA TYR A 438 -8.52 20.43 9.56
C TYR A 438 -8.61 21.26 8.26
N PHE A 439 -9.75 21.23 7.57
CA PHE A 439 -9.98 22.04 6.38
C PHE A 439 -9.92 23.54 6.70
N ASN A 440 -10.55 23.97 7.80
CA ASN A 440 -10.48 25.37 8.23
C ASN A 440 -9.06 25.78 8.67
N PHE A 441 -8.30 24.86 9.27
CA PHE A 441 -6.92 25.11 9.71
C PHE A 441 -5.97 25.34 8.52
N TYR A 442 -6.05 24.49 7.50
CA TYR A 442 -5.17 24.58 6.33
C TYR A 442 -5.73 25.44 5.17
N GLY A 443 -6.99 25.84 5.26
CA GLY A 443 -7.71 26.56 4.20
C GLY A 443 -7.95 25.69 2.97
N ILE A 444 -8.48 24.48 3.18
CA ILE A 444 -8.86 23.54 2.11
C ILE A 444 -10.33 23.79 1.78
N GLU A 445 -10.63 24.18 0.54
CA GLU A 445 -11.98 24.56 0.06
C GLU A 445 -12.68 25.68 0.85
N THR A 446 -11.91 26.38 1.68
CA THR A 446 -12.39 27.48 2.52
C THR A 446 -11.24 28.41 2.87
N SER A 447 -11.58 29.64 3.25
CA SER A 447 -10.61 30.57 3.81
C SER A 447 -10.05 30.01 5.11
N ARG A 448 -8.72 30.09 5.28
CA ARG A 448 -8.08 29.71 6.53
C ARG A 448 -8.72 30.45 7.71
N ASN A 449 -9.22 29.70 8.69
CA ASN A 449 -9.86 30.23 9.88
C ASN A 449 -9.46 29.40 11.10
N TYR A 450 -8.43 29.88 11.80
CA TYR A 450 -7.89 29.16 12.95
C TYR A 450 -8.85 29.13 14.14
N GLU A 451 -9.64 30.18 14.37
CA GLU A 451 -10.60 30.23 15.49
C GLU A 451 -11.69 29.15 15.31
N LYS A 452 -12.28 29.07 14.11
CA LYS A 452 -13.25 28.03 13.79
C LYS A 452 -12.62 26.64 13.85
N ALA A 453 -11.40 26.48 13.32
CA ALA A 453 -10.68 25.21 13.40
C ALA A 453 -10.44 24.77 14.85
N PHE A 454 -9.96 25.68 15.71
CA PHE A 454 -9.71 25.43 17.11
C PHE A 454 -10.97 24.97 17.85
N ASN A 455 -12.10 25.67 17.65
CA ASN A 455 -13.37 25.29 18.27
C ASN A 455 -13.85 23.89 17.82
N LEU A 456 -13.67 23.54 16.54
CA LEU A 456 -13.98 22.21 16.01
C LEU A 456 -13.05 21.14 16.60
N PHE A 457 -11.75 21.43 16.74
CA PHE A 457 -10.80 20.51 17.36
C PHE A 457 -11.11 20.27 18.84
N ILE A 458 -11.51 21.29 19.60
CA ILE A 458 -11.95 21.13 20.99
C ILE A 458 -13.18 20.21 21.06
N ASN A 459 -14.20 20.45 20.24
CA ASN A 459 -15.41 19.62 20.20
C ASN A 459 -15.08 18.15 19.86
N ALA A 460 -14.27 17.91 18.83
CA ALA A 460 -13.84 16.54 18.47
C ALA A 460 -12.96 15.89 19.56
N SER A 461 -12.13 16.68 20.24
CA SER A 461 -11.26 16.24 21.34
C SER A 461 -12.05 15.80 22.57
N GLU A 462 -13.13 16.50 22.91
CA GLU A 462 -14.08 16.13 23.99
C GLU A 462 -14.76 14.80 23.69
N LYS A 463 -15.00 14.51 22.41
CA LYS A 463 -15.45 13.20 21.91
C LYS A 463 -14.30 12.17 21.73
N ASN A 464 -13.17 12.37 22.41
CA ASN A 464 -12.01 11.47 22.45
C ASN A 464 -11.24 11.24 21.14
N ASN A 465 -11.43 12.07 20.10
CA ASN A 465 -10.63 11.96 18.87
C ASN A 465 -9.15 12.32 19.12
N ILE A 466 -8.24 11.39 18.79
CA ILE A 466 -6.79 11.51 19.08
C ILE A 466 -6.12 12.57 18.19
N SER A 467 -6.49 12.61 16.91
CA SER A 467 -5.97 13.60 15.96
C SER A 467 -6.38 15.01 16.39
N ALA A 468 -7.64 15.19 16.79
CA ALA A 468 -8.14 16.46 17.34
C ALA A 468 -7.39 16.87 18.61
N GLN A 469 -7.17 15.96 19.56
CA GLN A 469 -6.38 16.24 20.77
C GLN A 469 -4.96 16.73 20.42
N SER A 470 -4.35 16.17 19.38
CA SER A 470 -3.03 16.60 18.91
C SER A 470 -3.07 17.99 18.29
N PHE A 471 -4.07 18.29 17.47
CA PHE A 471 -4.26 19.61 16.87
C PHE A 471 -4.64 20.70 17.87
N VAL A 472 -5.39 20.38 18.94
CA VAL A 472 -5.59 21.30 20.06
C VAL A 472 -4.24 21.64 20.72
N GLY A 473 -3.37 20.65 20.90
CA GLY A 473 -2.00 20.87 21.39
C GLY A 473 -1.22 21.83 20.49
N ILE A 474 -1.27 21.63 19.16
CA ILE A 474 -0.64 22.52 18.17
C ILE A 474 -1.22 23.95 18.24
N CYS A 475 -2.54 24.08 18.35
CA CYS A 475 -3.21 25.37 18.48
C CYS A 475 -2.73 26.14 19.72
N TYR A 476 -2.62 25.48 20.87
CA TYR A 476 -2.07 26.11 22.07
C TYR A 476 -0.57 26.41 21.95
N GLN A 477 0.23 25.54 21.31
CA GLN A 477 1.66 25.73 21.13
C GLN A 477 1.99 27.00 20.32
N TYR A 478 1.24 27.25 19.26
CA TYR A 478 1.49 28.36 18.34
C TYR A 478 0.50 29.53 18.46
N GLY A 479 -0.58 29.39 19.24
CA GLY A 479 -1.64 30.39 19.33
C GLY A 479 -2.55 30.42 18.09
N TYR A 480 -2.76 29.28 17.43
CA TYR A 480 -3.67 29.21 16.29
C TYR A 480 -5.12 29.16 16.76
N GLY A 481 -5.84 30.28 16.57
CA GLY A 481 -7.27 30.37 16.89
C GLY A 481 -7.57 30.51 18.38
N THR A 482 -6.52 30.64 19.19
CA THR A 482 -6.57 30.80 20.64
C THR A 482 -5.30 31.52 21.10
N THR A 483 -5.24 31.91 22.37
CA THR A 483 -4.01 32.46 22.96
C THR A 483 -2.98 31.34 23.14
N LYS A 484 -1.73 31.60 22.76
CA LYS A 484 -0.62 30.67 22.99
C LYS A 484 -0.52 30.28 24.47
N ASN A 485 -0.47 28.98 24.75
CA ASN A 485 -0.38 28.42 26.10
C ASN A 485 0.40 27.09 26.09
N ASP A 486 1.70 27.14 26.39
CA ASP A 486 2.58 25.98 26.35
C ASP A 486 2.26 24.92 27.43
N GLU A 487 1.73 25.32 28.59
CA GLU A 487 1.30 24.39 29.65
C GLU A 487 0.10 23.53 29.19
N LEU A 488 -0.88 24.15 28.55
CA LEU A 488 -2.02 23.42 28.00
C LEU A 488 -1.60 22.56 26.80
N ALA A 489 -0.75 23.08 25.93
CA ALA A 489 -0.20 22.31 24.81
C ALA A 489 0.48 21.02 25.31
N PHE A 490 1.35 21.13 26.32
CA PHE A 490 2.01 19.99 26.94
C PHE A 490 1.00 18.96 27.48
N LYS A 491 -0.02 19.39 28.23
CA LYS A 491 -1.06 18.49 28.76
C LYS A 491 -1.79 17.71 27.66
N TYR A 492 -2.08 18.36 26.53
CA TYR A 492 -2.70 17.69 25.38
C TYR A 492 -1.74 16.68 24.73
N PHE A 493 -0.47 17.04 24.55
CA PHE A 493 0.53 16.12 23.99
C PHE A 493 0.84 14.93 24.91
N GLU A 494 0.88 15.13 26.22
CA GLU A 494 1.00 14.06 27.22
C GLU A 494 -0.18 13.09 27.14
N LYS A 495 -1.42 13.62 27.05
CA LYS A 495 -2.63 12.81 26.90
C LYS A 495 -2.59 11.90 25.67
N VAL A 496 -2.12 12.40 24.52
CA VAL A 496 -2.03 11.58 23.29
C VAL A 496 -0.83 10.64 23.28
N ALA A 497 0.30 11.02 23.90
CA ALA A 497 1.46 10.15 24.04
C ALA A 497 1.13 8.86 24.84
N ASN A 498 0.30 8.99 25.88
CA ASN A 498 -0.19 7.88 26.69
C ASN A 498 -1.13 6.93 25.94
N LYS A 499 -1.70 7.36 24.80
CA LYS A 499 -2.48 6.53 23.87
C LYS A 499 -1.62 5.92 22.75
N ASN A 500 -0.31 5.78 22.99
CA ASN A 500 0.67 5.29 22.02
C ASN A 500 0.83 6.10 20.72
N PHE A 501 0.31 7.34 20.65
CA PHE A 501 0.53 8.20 19.49
C PHE A 501 1.98 8.73 19.46
N THR A 502 2.71 8.41 18.40
CA THR A 502 4.14 8.69 18.28
C THR A 502 4.43 10.19 18.16
N TYR A 503 3.57 10.94 17.47
CA TYR A 503 3.69 12.39 17.39
C TYR A 503 3.59 13.06 18.77
N GLY A 504 2.71 12.54 19.65
CA GLY A 504 2.62 12.97 21.04
C GLY A 504 3.93 12.77 21.80
N LYS A 505 4.54 11.58 21.65
CA LYS A 505 5.85 11.25 22.26
C LYS A 505 6.96 12.19 21.77
N PHE A 506 6.97 12.51 20.48
CA PHE A 506 7.90 13.51 19.92
C PHE A 506 7.68 14.89 20.58
N GLN A 507 6.44 15.37 20.63
CA GLN A 507 6.12 16.69 21.17
C GLN A 507 6.49 16.83 22.65
N ILE A 508 6.17 15.84 23.49
CA ILE A 508 6.60 15.89 24.90
C ILE A 508 8.12 15.86 25.05
N GLY A 509 8.83 15.14 24.18
CA GLY A 509 10.29 15.20 24.10
C GLY A 509 10.78 16.63 23.83
N TYR A 510 10.20 17.31 22.85
CA TYR A 510 10.50 18.71 22.53
C TYR A 510 10.26 19.63 23.74
N TYR A 511 9.13 19.49 24.42
CA TYR A 511 8.80 20.31 25.60
C TYR A 511 9.80 20.13 26.75
N TYR A 512 10.21 18.90 27.05
CA TYR A 512 11.23 18.64 28.07
C TYR A 512 12.61 19.16 27.65
N MET A 513 12.97 19.05 26.37
CA MET A 513 14.24 19.55 25.83
C MET A 513 14.34 21.08 25.88
N LYS A 514 13.23 21.78 25.62
CA LYS A 514 13.20 23.25 25.61
C LYS A 514 12.86 23.87 26.97
N GLY A 515 12.09 23.18 27.81
CA GLY A 515 11.63 23.70 29.10
C GLY A 515 10.64 24.86 28.97
N VAL A 516 9.75 24.81 27.97
CA VAL A 516 8.75 25.87 27.74
C VAL A 516 7.42 25.41 28.31
N GLY A 517 6.82 26.15 29.24
CA GLY A 517 5.58 25.74 29.91
C GLY A 517 5.74 24.57 30.90
N ILE A 518 6.91 23.93 30.97
CA ILE A 518 7.26 22.93 31.97
C ILE A 518 8.74 23.07 32.36
N GLU A 519 9.13 22.45 33.47
CA GLU A 519 10.55 22.39 33.85
C GLU A 519 11.37 21.63 32.81
N LYS A 520 12.53 22.19 32.45
CA LYS A 520 13.46 21.59 31.50
C LYS A 520 14.07 20.32 32.10
N ASP A 521 13.94 19.20 31.39
CA ASP A 521 14.50 17.91 31.81
C ASP A 521 15.08 17.20 30.58
N LEU A 522 16.37 17.39 30.33
CA LEU A 522 17.03 16.85 29.14
C LEU A 522 16.99 15.32 29.11
N ILE A 523 17.05 14.64 30.26
CA ILE A 523 17.05 13.18 30.33
C ILE A 523 15.68 12.63 29.91
N LYS A 524 14.58 13.22 30.42
CA LYS A 524 13.23 12.87 29.96
C LYS A 524 13.01 13.24 28.49
N GLY A 525 13.53 14.38 28.05
CA GLY A 525 13.47 14.80 26.66
C GLY A 525 14.06 13.76 25.72
N ILE A 526 15.28 13.31 26.02
CA ILE A 526 15.97 12.24 25.28
C ILE A 526 15.20 10.93 25.34
N TYR A 527 14.73 10.51 26.51
CA TYR A 527 13.93 9.30 26.66
C TYR A 527 12.72 9.29 25.70
N TRP A 528 11.99 10.40 25.61
CA TRP A 528 10.83 10.51 24.73
C TRP A 528 11.19 10.60 23.26
N TYR A 529 12.26 11.32 22.91
CA TYR A 529 12.80 11.30 21.55
C TYR A 529 13.25 9.91 21.12
N GLU A 530 13.92 9.12 21.98
CA GLU A 530 14.29 7.74 21.68
C GLU A 530 13.06 6.85 21.46
N LYS A 531 12.02 6.99 22.29
CA LYS A 531 10.75 6.28 22.08
C LYS A 531 10.10 6.65 20.75
N ALA A 532 10.03 7.94 20.41
CA ALA A 532 9.45 8.39 19.15
C ALA A 532 10.28 7.96 17.94
N ALA A 533 11.61 8.00 18.04
CA ALA A 533 12.53 7.58 17.00
C ALA A 533 12.45 6.06 16.73
N ASN A 534 12.38 5.24 17.78
CA ASN A 534 12.20 3.79 17.65
C ASN A 534 10.85 3.42 17.01
N ASN A 535 9.84 4.27 17.18
CA ASN A 535 8.54 4.18 16.51
C ASN A 535 8.55 4.74 15.06
N GLY A 536 9.71 5.15 14.54
CA GLY A 536 9.89 5.56 13.14
C GLY A 536 9.58 7.02 12.84
N ASN A 537 9.48 7.89 13.86
CA ASN A 537 9.26 9.32 13.64
C ASN A 537 10.54 10.02 13.16
N MET A 538 10.52 10.54 11.94
CA MET A 538 11.71 11.09 11.29
C MET A 538 12.20 12.39 11.93
N ILE A 539 11.30 13.22 12.47
CA ILE A 539 11.68 14.44 13.17
C ILE A 539 12.38 14.10 14.49
N ALA A 540 11.82 13.16 15.26
CA ALA A 540 12.46 12.68 16.49
C ALA A 540 13.83 12.03 16.23
N ILE A 541 13.97 11.25 15.16
CA ILE A 541 15.28 10.69 14.74
C ILE A 541 16.29 11.82 14.48
N HIS A 542 15.89 12.87 13.75
CA HIS A 542 16.75 14.03 13.49
C HIS A 542 17.13 14.78 14.77
N ASP A 543 16.15 15.09 15.62
CA ASP A 543 16.38 15.86 16.83
C ASP A 543 17.23 15.08 17.84
N LEU A 544 17.04 13.77 17.94
CA LEU A 544 17.94 12.90 18.69
C LEU A 544 19.36 12.93 18.12
N GLY A 545 19.50 12.93 16.79
CA GLY A 545 20.77 13.11 16.12
C GLY A 545 21.45 14.44 16.46
N LEU A 546 20.70 15.54 16.53
CA LEU A 546 21.21 16.84 17.00
C LEU A 546 21.66 16.80 18.46
N CYS A 547 20.93 16.08 19.33
CA CYS A 547 21.32 15.91 20.72
C CYS A 547 22.68 15.22 20.84
N TYR A 548 22.91 14.13 20.09
CA TYR A 548 24.22 13.46 20.03
C TYR A 548 25.31 14.33 19.39
N LEU A 549 24.97 15.17 18.41
CA LEU A 549 25.92 16.08 17.76
C LEU A 549 26.42 17.15 18.74
N ASN A 550 25.50 17.74 19.52
CA ASN A 550 25.81 18.84 20.44
C ASN A 550 26.24 18.35 21.83
N GLY A 551 25.87 17.13 22.22
CA GLY A 551 26.01 16.62 23.59
C GLY A 551 24.92 17.15 24.54
N GLU A 552 23.71 17.40 24.02
CA GLU A 552 22.58 17.91 24.81
C GLU A 552 21.82 16.75 25.45
N GLY A 553 21.92 16.58 26.77
CA GLY A 553 21.23 15.49 27.50
C GLY A 553 21.84 14.10 27.30
N VAL A 554 22.81 13.97 26.40
CA VAL A 554 23.56 12.73 26.11
C VAL A 554 25.04 13.02 25.97
N ILE A 555 25.87 11.98 26.13
CA ILE A 555 27.28 12.06 25.79
C ILE A 555 27.40 12.29 24.28
N LYS A 556 28.20 13.28 23.89
CA LYS A 556 28.44 13.63 22.49
C LYS A 556 28.99 12.44 21.71
N ASP A 557 28.33 12.11 20.60
CA ASP A 557 28.72 11.02 19.71
C ASP A 557 28.43 11.41 18.26
N HIS A 558 29.48 11.84 17.55
CA HIS A 558 29.34 12.28 16.17
C HIS A 558 28.99 11.14 15.20
N ASN A 559 29.39 9.89 15.48
CA ASN A 559 29.05 8.76 14.62
C ASN A 559 27.57 8.44 14.73
N LYS A 560 27.05 8.34 15.96
CA LYS A 560 25.62 8.12 16.20
C LYS A 560 24.77 9.28 15.69
N ALA A 561 25.23 10.52 15.88
CA ALA A 561 24.57 11.70 15.31
C ALA A 561 24.48 11.63 13.78
N PHE A 562 25.58 11.30 13.11
CA PHE A 562 25.61 11.19 11.65
C PHE A 562 24.64 10.12 11.13
N GLU A 563 24.64 8.93 11.72
CA GLU A 563 23.75 7.84 11.29
C GLU A 563 22.27 8.19 11.51
N LEU A 564 21.91 8.80 12.65
CA LEU A 564 20.53 9.24 12.92
C LEU A 564 20.09 10.33 11.94
N VAL A 565 20.90 11.37 11.74
CA VAL A 565 20.58 12.46 10.82
C VAL A 565 20.44 11.95 9.38
N LYS A 566 21.34 11.05 8.96
CA LYS A 566 21.27 10.40 7.65
C LYS A 566 19.97 9.58 7.49
N GLN A 567 19.63 8.76 8.48
CA GLN A 567 18.39 7.97 8.50
C GLN A 567 17.15 8.87 8.40
N SER A 568 17.14 10.01 9.10
CA SER A 568 16.04 10.97 9.05
C SER A 568 15.84 11.55 7.64
N VAL A 569 16.93 11.93 6.97
CA VAL A 569 16.89 12.45 5.58
C VAL A 569 16.42 11.39 4.60
N GLU A 570 16.93 10.16 4.70
CA GLU A 570 16.50 9.02 3.87
C GLU A 570 15.02 8.66 4.12
N GLY A 571 14.52 8.93 5.33
CA GLY A 571 13.12 8.78 5.71
C GLY A 571 12.18 9.90 5.25
N GLY A 572 12.71 10.94 4.60
CA GLY A 572 11.94 12.05 4.02
C GLY A 572 11.93 13.34 4.83
N ASN A 573 12.68 13.46 5.92
CA ASN A 573 12.78 14.72 6.67
C ASN A 573 13.76 15.69 6.01
N SER A 574 13.23 16.71 5.33
CA SER A 574 14.01 17.74 4.65
C SER A 574 14.85 18.59 5.60
N SER A 575 14.38 18.85 6.82
CA SER A 575 15.11 19.63 7.84
C SER A 575 16.47 19.02 8.21
N GLY A 576 16.58 17.69 8.10
CA GLY A 576 17.84 16.99 8.35
C GLY A 576 18.92 17.21 7.28
N MET A 577 18.57 17.71 6.09
CA MET A 577 19.53 17.90 4.99
C MET A 577 20.62 18.92 5.35
N THR A 578 20.24 20.01 6.03
CA THR A 578 21.16 21.04 6.49
C THR A 578 22.15 20.47 7.52
N THR A 579 21.66 19.68 8.48
CA THR A 579 22.49 19.01 9.48
C THR A 579 23.42 17.98 8.84
N LEU A 580 22.92 17.17 7.90
CA LEU A 580 23.74 16.20 7.18
C LEU A 580 24.84 16.87 6.36
N GLY A 581 24.51 17.99 5.70
CA GLY A 581 25.47 18.82 4.99
C GLY A 581 26.56 19.36 5.93
N TYR A 582 26.18 19.77 7.14
CA TYR A 582 27.11 20.21 8.17
C TYR A 582 28.05 19.11 8.66
N CYS A 583 27.53 17.88 8.80
CA CYS A 583 28.37 16.73 9.12
C CYS A 583 29.40 16.43 8.03
N TYR A 584 29.01 16.44 6.75
CA TYR A 584 29.96 16.26 5.63
C TYR A 584 30.95 17.42 5.50
N PHE A 585 30.54 18.66 5.77
CA PHE A 585 31.42 19.82 5.67
C PHE A 585 32.56 19.76 6.70
N ASN A 586 32.25 19.35 7.94
CA ASN A 586 33.20 19.33 9.06
C ASN A 586 33.80 17.95 9.35
N GLY A 587 33.28 16.87 8.74
CA GLY A 587 33.70 15.50 9.02
C GLY A 587 33.17 14.95 10.35
N PHE A 588 31.97 15.33 10.77
CA PHE A 588 31.35 14.77 11.98
C PHE A 588 30.70 13.42 11.67
N GLY A 589 31.25 12.35 12.23
CA GLY A 589 30.78 10.98 12.02
C GLY A 589 31.05 10.41 10.63
N THR A 590 31.80 11.16 9.80
CA THR A 590 32.10 10.82 8.41
C THR A 590 33.38 11.51 7.96
N LYS A 591 33.89 11.14 6.77
CA LYS A 591 35.01 11.89 6.15
C LYS A 591 34.51 13.23 5.62
N ILE A 592 35.38 14.24 5.66
CA ILE A 592 35.07 15.56 5.05
C ILE A 592 34.78 15.37 3.56
N ASP A 593 33.60 15.80 3.13
CA ASP A 593 33.13 15.77 1.74
C ASP A 593 32.36 17.06 1.43
N LYS A 594 33.11 18.10 1.09
CA LYS A 594 32.54 19.43 0.80
C LYS A 594 31.63 19.42 -0.43
N GLN A 595 31.84 18.51 -1.40
CA GLN A 595 30.95 18.43 -2.57
C GLN A 595 29.57 17.86 -2.19
N LYS A 596 29.51 16.84 -1.33
CA LYS A 596 28.22 16.36 -0.79
C LYS A 596 27.55 17.41 0.09
N ALA A 597 28.31 18.11 0.94
CA ALA A 597 27.79 19.20 1.73
C ALA A 597 27.15 20.28 0.84
N PHE A 598 27.83 20.70 -0.24
CA PHE A 598 27.31 21.65 -1.21
C PHE A 598 25.97 21.18 -1.81
N LYS A 599 25.89 19.93 -2.29
CA LYS A 599 24.65 19.39 -2.87
C LYS A 599 23.49 19.39 -1.88
N LEU A 600 23.74 19.01 -0.63
CA LEU A 600 22.73 19.00 0.43
C LEU A 600 22.27 20.41 0.81
N TYR A 601 23.21 21.34 1.01
CA TYR A 601 22.87 22.74 1.27
C TYR A 601 22.13 23.37 0.10
N GLN A 602 22.51 23.09 -1.15
CA GLN A 602 21.80 23.59 -2.32
C GLN A 602 20.35 23.11 -2.36
N LYS A 603 20.10 21.82 -2.08
CA LYS A 603 18.75 21.25 -2.03
C LYS A 603 17.93 21.88 -0.92
N SER A 604 18.48 21.96 0.29
CA SER A 604 17.80 22.54 1.45
C SER A 604 17.53 24.05 1.30
N ALA A 605 18.49 24.79 0.73
CA ALA A 605 18.37 26.22 0.45
C ALA A 605 17.26 26.53 -0.57
N ASN A 606 17.11 25.67 -1.58
CA ASN A 606 16.04 25.76 -2.57
C ASN A 606 14.66 25.49 -1.96
N LEU A 607 14.58 24.69 -0.89
CA LEU A 607 13.38 24.47 -0.08
C LEU A 607 13.13 25.61 0.94
N GLY A 608 13.96 26.65 0.94
CA GLY A 608 13.76 27.84 1.77
C GLY A 608 14.53 27.87 3.09
N ASP A 609 15.27 26.81 3.46
CA ASP A 609 15.99 26.76 4.74
C ASP A 609 17.03 27.90 4.82
N MET A 610 16.80 28.85 5.73
CA MET A 610 17.65 30.03 5.90
C MET A 610 19.08 29.70 6.35
N ILE A 611 19.28 28.62 7.11
CA ILE A 611 20.61 28.18 7.58
C ILE A 611 21.37 27.55 6.41
N ALA A 612 20.71 26.71 5.60
CA ALA A 612 21.28 26.14 4.39
C ALA A 612 21.66 27.23 3.37
N GLN A 613 20.80 28.23 3.18
CA GLN A 613 21.09 29.39 2.33
C GLN A 613 22.36 30.12 2.80
N SER A 614 22.50 30.36 4.11
CA SER A 614 23.69 31.00 4.69
C SER A 614 24.96 30.15 4.54
N ASN A 615 24.86 28.83 4.76
CA ASN A 615 25.98 27.90 4.59
C ASN A 615 26.40 27.77 3.12
N LEU A 616 25.44 27.73 2.21
CA LEU A 616 25.68 27.72 0.77
C LEU A 616 26.36 29.01 0.31
N ALA A 617 25.91 30.17 0.82
CA ALA A 617 26.53 31.45 0.57
C ALA A 617 28.00 31.47 1.02
N LEU A 618 28.29 30.94 2.21
CA LEU A 618 29.65 30.82 2.75
C LEU A 618 30.53 29.93 1.85
N MET A 619 29.99 28.85 1.29
CA MET A 619 30.74 27.99 0.39
C MET A 619 31.10 28.70 -0.93
N TYR A 620 30.18 29.48 -1.49
CA TYR A 620 30.45 30.33 -2.66
C TYR A 620 31.43 31.48 -2.35
N GLU A 621 31.34 32.10 -1.17
CA GLU A 621 32.26 33.17 -0.74
C GLU A 621 33.70 32.65 -0.60
N SER A 622 33.85 31.47 0.02
CA SER A 622 35.15 30.89 0.34
C SER A 622 35.75 30.00 -0.75
N GLY A 623 34.95 29.53 -1.72
CA GLY A 623 35.38 28.54 -2.71
C GLY A 623 35.61 27.14 -2.11
N ASN A 624 34.97 26.82 -0.98
CA ASN A 624 35.17 25.57 -0.27
C ASN A 624 34.39 24.42 -0.93
N GLY A 625 35.05 23.62 -1.75
CA GLY A 625 34.43 22.46 -2.43
C GLY A 625 33.63 22.81 -3.69
N ILE A 626 33.64 24.09 -4.09
CA ILE A 626 33.06 24.62 -5.31
C ILE A 626 33.89 25.82 -5.79
N THR A 627 33.76 26.21 -7.06
CA THR A 627 34.36 27.46 -7.56
C THR A 627 33.79 28.66 -6.80
N LYS A 628 34.68 29.54 -6.34
CA LYS A 628 34.31 30.78 -5.67
C LYS A 628 33.46 31.67 -6.59
N ASP A 629 32.36 32.19 -6.08
CA ASP A 629 31.39 33.02 -6.82
C ASP A 629 30.73 34.02 -5.85
N ILE A 630 31.27 35.24 -5.81
CA ILE A 630 30.82 36.27 -4.85
C ILE A 630 29.39 36.72 -5.13
N ASP A 631 28.96 36.77 -6.38
CA ASP A 631 27.61 37.23 -6.73
C ASP A 631 26.56 36.21 -6.28
N LYS A 632 26.83 34.90 -6.43
CA LYS A 632 26.00 33.86 -5.81
C LYS A 632 26.02 33.89 -4.30
N ALA A 633 27.17 34.17 -3.68
CA ALA A 633 27.25 34.33 -2.22
C ALA A 633 26.34 35.46 -1.73
N ILE A 634 26.39 36.63 -2.38
CA ILE A 634 25.52 37.78 -2.06
C ILE A 634 24.05 37.39 -2.21
N TYR A 635 23.68 36.77 -3.33
CA TYR A 635 22.30 36.33 -3.59
C TYR A 635 21.76 35.42 -2.47
N TRP A 636 22.54 34.42 -2.05
CA TRP A 636 22.10 33.49 -0.99
C TRP A 636 22.13 34.12 0.40
N TYR A 637 23.09 34.98 0.70
CA TYR A 637 23.10 35.74 1.96
C TYR A 637 21.91 36.69 2.04
N GLU A 638 21.55 37.38 0.96
CA GLU A 638 20.38 38.26 0.90
C GLU A 638 19.09 37.49 1.19
N LYS A 639 18.89 36.33 0.54
CA LYS A 639 17.72 35.48 0.77
C LYS A 639 17.61 35.05 2.24
N SER A 640 18.70 34.57 2.83
CA SER A 640 18.74 34.15 4.24
C SER A 640 18.52 35.34 5.20
N ALA A 641 19.08 36.51 4.87
CA ALA A 641 18.95 37.74 5.65
C ALA A 641 17.52 38.29 5.68
N LYS A 642 16.81 38.23 4.55
CA LYS A 642 15.38 38.60 4.43
C LYS A 642 14.47 37.73 5.29
N GLN A 643 14.88 36.49 5.57
CA GLN A 643 14.19 35.58 6.49
C GLN A 643 14.53 35.82 7.97
N GLY A 644 15.42 36.78 8.27
CA GLY A 644 15.79 37.14 9.64
C GLY A 644 17.03 36.42 10.20
N TYR A 645 17.77 35.66 9.39
CA TYR A 645 18.95 34.97 9.90
C TYR A 645 20.11 35.94 10.17
N GLN A 646 20.36 36.23 11.44
CA GLN A 646 21.31 37.26 11.89
C GLN A 646 22.73 37.09 11.32
N LYS A 647 23.25 35.86 11.23
CA LYS A 647 24.59 35.61 10.67
C LYS A 647 24.64 35.98 9.19
N ALA A 648 23.58 35.69 8.43
CA ALA A 648 23.49 36.09 7.03
C ALA A 648 23.29 37.60 6.87
N GLN A 649 22.51 38.25 7.72
CA GLN A 649 22.35 39.71 7.71
C GLN A 649 23.71 40.40 7.88
N LYS A 650 24.47 39.99 8.90
CA LYS A 650 25.82 40.54 9.14
C LYS A 650 26.72 40.35 7.92
N LYS A 651 26.77 39.14 7.36
CA LYS A 651 27.59 38.82 6.18
C LYS A 651 27.16 39.58 4.93
N TYR A 652 25.86 39.73 4.71
CA TYR A 652 25.30 40.48 3.60
C TYR A 652 25.72 41.96 3.65
N PHE A 653 25.59 42.59 4.82
CA PHE A 653 26.02 44.00 5.01
C PHE A 653 27.53 44.16 4.87
N GLU A 654 28.34 43.25 5.42
CA GLU A 654 29.80 43.25 5.27
C GLU A 654 30.20 43.23 3.78
N ILE A 655 29.64 42.33 2.98
CA ILE A 655 30.00 42.19 1.56
C ILE A 655 29.52 43.39 0.74
N LEU A 656 28.35 43.96 1.03
CA LEU A 656 27.86 45.16 0.34
C LEU A 656 28.75 46.38 0.63
N SER A 657 29.21 46.53 1.87
CA SER A 657 30.10 47.64 2.26
C SER A 657 31.48 47.59 1.62
N LEU A 658 31.89 46.42 1.11
CA LEU A 658 33.15 46.23 0.38
C LEU A 658 33.01 46.50 -1.13
N LYS A 659 31.78 46.59 -1.66
CA LYS A 659 31.48 46.89 -3.08
C LYS A 659 31.09 48.35 -3.31
N SER A 660 30.65 49.07 -2.27
CA SER A 660 30.42 50.53 -2.26
C SER A 660 31.71 51.29 -2.06
#